data_AF-A0A1Q6UMV0-F1
#
_entry.id   AF-A0A1Q6UMV0-F1
#
_cell.length_a   1.000
_cell.length_b   1.000
_cell.length_c   1.000
_cell.angle_alpha   90.00
_cell.angle_beta   90.00
_cell.angle_gamma   90.00
#
_symmetry.space_group_name_H-M   'P 1'
#
loop_
_entity.id
_entity.type
_entity.pdbx_description
1 polymer ?
#
loop_
_entity_poly.entity_id
_entity_poly.type
_entity_poly.pdbx_seq_one_letter_code
_entity_poly.pdbx_strand_id
1 'polypeptide(L)'
;MFCNFYFPMFKSPYRFRFILPFAAAFALCACDYFKKGEPAAPQPPAREYPADVLRNVNALAEKYFKGADAAAKRSWIDGQLKAYDAINAIVPDIPIQVFGGIKNGAVSANSGDWNVVHRRILAQIDGYKRVESIGKSMKRDAFEFSSRIARALYPGDYVAQAKELRNWGGLYNSVTSSSNIFSPAETERIKERIATDIFKDGYSSAARWFGRQQTAKRRISSELDGAGNAVKAAFSEAEKSHPADFERQLEELGKIIEGERLLAAAEKKREAEESKPRPQKPDKSRFSIFTTRGLDGKIATAVLAKMNGKEVVLCSKEFFGGEVPCTIGNSMGEIKCSRAFISRDYPLIMLVPDSVPDSFVPYEVVEPSDMPSVIGKTLSMIAPAGAGFAEIGVRVFSEDQKYLNLTSDTAPKITKSSDIKRLDRRGDKFLFSTKITVDAGGNSIVLDPDTRKIVSMAFRKYNPGVLSWTGKTGSIVGGEKMAIPDVNTFIRQFDGATKFAESPDSSIQFIRMTALGDWIPLDPEVAARQKTELRRFTDDNNDFLMFFKRNLYGDMLRSRRLGQIAERYRRAFTSERMDRISYERNYKKYMLDIMYAMRREISQYPNADSFYPIYRDEMEYQIALRKAMHDYLAEVIKNGDITNVVHLDLRARYSDPMSIPEGQLTPMQAGGSIGGGF
;
A
#
# COMPACT_ATOMS: atom_id res chain seq x y z
N MET A 1 71.36 4.84 -14.10
CA MET A 1 70.50 3.72 -13.68
C MET A 1 69.06 4.14 -13.94
N PHE A 2 68.49 4.03 -15.14
CA PHE A 2 68.10 2.84 -15.92
C PHE A 2 67.06 1.93 -15.25
N CYS A 3 65.84 1.99 -15.78
CA CYS A 3 64.84 0.92 -16.02
C CYS A 3 63.87 1.57 -17.03
N ASN A 4 63.63 1.18 -18.28
CA ASN A 4 63.70 -0.06 -19.05
C ASN A 4 63.01 -1.29 -18.42
N PHE A 5 61.73 -1.39 -18.80
CA PHE A 5 61.14 -2.47 -19.61
C PHE A 5 60.37 -3.63 -18.94
N TYR A 6 59.18 -3.84 -19.55
CA TYR A 6 58.43 -5.08 -19.79
C TYR A 6 57.78 -5.83 -18.61
N PHE A 7 56.45 -6.01 -18.73
CA PHE A 7 55.82 -7.31 -18.50
C PHE A 7 54.93 -7.69 -19.70
N PRO A 8 54.83 -8.98 -20.05
CA PRO A 8 54.38 -9.46 -21.35
C PRO A 8 52.92 -9.93 -21.37
N MET A 9 52.43 -10.00 -22.60
CA MET A 9 51.17 -10.58 -23.06
C MET A 9 50.90 -12.02 -22.57
N PHE A 10 49.63 -12.26 -22.26
CA PHE A 10 48.98 -13.57 -22.22
C PHE A 10 49.15 -14.33 -23.55
N LYS A 11 49.40 -15.64 -23.46
CA LYS A 11 49.34 -16.58 -24.58
C LYS A 11 47.92 -17.13 -24.79
N SER A 12 47.60 -17.37 -26.06
CA SER A 12 46.67 -18.36 -26.63
C SER A 12 45.20 -17.98 -26.86
N PRO A 13 44.56 -18.56 -27.90
CA PRO A 13 43.88 -17.80 -28.95
C PRO A 13 42.41 -18.23 -29.09
N TYR A 14 41.76 -17.75 -30.15
CA TYR A 14 40.40 -18.07 -30.59
C TYR A 14 39.29 -17.20 -29.98
N ARG A 15 39.06 -16.05 -30.61
CA ARG A 15 37.85 -15.78 -31.43
C ARG A 15 37.77 -14.29 -31.79
N PHE A 16 38.29 -13.92 -32.96
CA PHE A 16 37.91 -12.70 -33.68
C PHE A 16 37.81 -13.01 -35.18
N ARG A 17 36.59 -13.25 -35.64
CA ARG A 17 36.13 -12.93 -36.99
C ARG A 17 34.80 -12.22 -36.81
N PHE A 18 34.62 -11.11 -37.52
CA PHE A 18 33.57 -10.07 -37.38
C PHE A 18 33.90 -8.80 -36.58
N ILE A 19 35.13 -8.26 -36.68
CA ILE A 19 35.36 -6.81 -36.69
C ILE A 19 36.47 -6.51 -37.71
N LEU A 20 36.10 -6.41 -38.99
CA LEU A 20 36.98 -6.02 -40.09
C LEU A 20 36.10 -5.31 -41.15
N PRO A 21 35.50 -4.16 -40.80
CA PRO A 21 35.80 -2.97 -41.61
C PRO A 21 35.97 -1.66 -40.81
N PHE A 22 35.81 -1.64 -39.47
CA PHE A 22 35.86 -0.40 -38.69
C PHE A 22 37.26 0.01 -38.20
N ALA A 23 38.25 -0.90 -38.22
CA ALA A 23 39.62 -0.59 -37.83
C ALA A 23 40.50 -0.06 -38.97
N ALA A 24 40.13 -0.30 -40.24
CA ALA A 24 40.88 0.21 -41.40
C ALA A 24 40.61 1.70 -41.68
N ALA A 25 39.42 2.21 -41.31
CA ALA A 25 39.08 3.63 -41.47
C ALA A 25 39.80 4.53 -40.44
N PHE A 26 40.15 4.01 -39.26
CA PHE A 26 40.90 4.77 -38.25
C PHE A 26 42.43 4.66 -38.40
N ALA A 27 42.94 3.62 -39.07
CA ALA A 27 44.37 3.50 -39.37
C ALA A 27 44.80 4.28 -40.63
N LEU A 28 43.88 4.62 -41.54
CA LEU A 28 44.17 5.47 -42.71
C LEU A 28 44.06 6.98 -42.43
N CYS A 29 43.58 7.41 -41.25
CA CYS A 29 43.62 8.82 -40.84
C CYS A 29 44.78 9.15 -39.88
N ALA A 30 45.63 8.18 -39.53
CA ALA A 30 46.78 8.36 -38.65
C ALA A 30 48.12 7.92 -39.28
N CYS A 31 48.15 7.71 -40.60
CA CYS A 31 49.36 7.44 -41.38
C CYS A 31 49.42 8.34 -42.62
N ASP A 32 49.35 9.65 -42.40
CA ASP A 32 49.84 10.65 -43.36
C ASP A 32 50.29 11.88 -42.57
N TYR A 33 51.36 11.74 -41.77
CA TYR A 33 52.11 12.89 -41.25
C TYR A 33 53.56 12.52 -40.94
N PHE A 34 54.28 12.02 -41.94
CA PHE A 34 55.72 12.20 -42.08
C PHE A 34 56.10 12.19 -43.57
N LYS A 35 55.61 13.19 -44.32
CA LYS A 35 56.28 13.63 -45.54
C LYS A 35 56.83 15.03 -45.29
N LYS A 36 58.16 15.14 -45.36
CA LYS A 36 58.88 16.40 -45.40
C LYS A 36 58.48 17.16 -46.66
N GLY A 37 58.02 18.40 -46.50
CA GLY A 37 58.05 19.44 -47.52
C GLY A 37 56.82 19.55 -48.42
N GLU A 38 55.72 20.10 -47.89
CA GLU A 38 54.73 20.85 -48.69
C GLU A 38 54.30 22.10 -47.89
N PRO A 39 54.12 23.26 -48.55
CA PRO A 39 53.70 24.48 -47.88
C PRO A 39 52.30 24.31 -47.28
N ALA A 40 52.15 24.72 -46.02
CA ALA A 40 50.88 24.67 -45.30
C ALA A 40 49.77 25.37 -46.11
N ALA A 41 48.65 24.68 -46.30
CA ALA A 41 47.44 25.28 -46.85
C ALA A 41 47.08 26.56 -46.07
N PRO A 42 46.64 27.64 -46.75
CA PRO A 42 46.36 28.90 -46.10
C PRO A 42 45.31 28.69 -45.01
N GLN A 43 45.64 29.12 -43.77
CA GLN A 43 44.68 29.14 -42.68
C GLN A 43 43.46 29.96 -43.14
N PRO A 44 42.23 29.45 -43.00
CA PRO A 44 41.05 30.24 -43.30
C PRO A 44 41.09 31.53 -42.46
N PRO A 45 40.66 32.68 -43.02
CA PRO A 45 40.73 33.96 -42.31
C PRO A 45 40.03 33.83 -40.95
N ALA A 46 40.64 34.41 -39.92
CA ALA A 46 40.10 34.39 -38.56
C ALA A 46 38.66 34.93 -38.59
N ARG A 47 37.69 34.05 -38.40
CA ARG A 47 36.27 34.43 -38.35
C ARG A 47 36.06 35.37 -37.17
N GLU A 48 35.60 36.59 -37.45
CA GLU A 48 35.24 37.55 -36.42
C GLU A 48 33.88 37.16 -35.83
N TYR A 49 33.86 36.80 -34.55
CA TYR A 49 32.65 36.52 -33.79
C TYR A 49 32.18 37.79 -33.07
N PRO A 50 30.87 37.98 -32.84
CA PRO A 50 30.37 39.11 -32.08
C PRO A 50 31.01 39.22 -30.68
N ALA A 51 31.33 40.44 -30.27
CA ALA A 51 32.08 40.71 -29.04
C ALA A 51 31.38 40.20 -27.77
N ASP A 52 30.05 40.24 -27.75
CA ASP A 52 29.20 39.72 -26.68
C ASP A 52 29.23 38.19 -26.59
N VAL A 53 29.25 37.50 -27.74
CA VAL A 53 29.37 36.03 -27.82
C VAL A 53 30.72 35.58 -27.25
N LEU A 54 31.81 36.19 -27.69
CA LEU A 54 33.16 35.90 -27.20
C LEU A 54 33.29 36.21 -25.70
N ARG A 55 32.74 37.33 -25.23
CA ARG A 55 32.74 37.69 -23.81
C ARG A 55 32.03 36.64 -22.95
N ASN A 56 30.85 36.19 -23.36
CA ASN A 56 30.05 35.23 -22.60
C ASN A 56 30.70 33.84 -22.56
N VAL A 57 31.24 33.37 -23.69
CA VAL A 57 31.95 32.07 -23.77
C VAL A 57 33.20 32.09 -22.92
N ASN A 58 34.00 33.17 -22.98
CA ASN A 58 35.22 33.29 -22.18
C ASN A 58 34.91 33.35 -20.68
N ALA A 59 33.87 34.07 -20.28
CA ALA A 59 33.45 34.13 -18.87
C ALA A 59 33.05 32.75 -18.32
N LEU A 60 32.36 31.91 -19.10
CA LEU A 60 32.05 30.53 -18.72
C LEU A 60 33.28 29.62 -18.74
N ALA A 61 34.18 29.79 -19.71
CA ALA A 61 35.43 29.04 -19.77
C ALA A 61 36.29 29.29 -18.51
N GLU A 62 36.40 30.54 -18.07
CA GLU A 62 37.10 30.88 -16.82
C GLU A 62 36.44 30.27 -15.59
N LYS A 63 35.12 30.14 -15.60
CA LYS A 63 34.38 29.50 -14.50
C LYS A 63 34.63 28.00 -14.43
N TYR A 64 34.65 27.31 -15.57
CA TYR A 64 34.79 25.85 -15.63
C TYR A 64 36.24 25.35 -15.51
N PHE A 65 37.21 26.14 -15.94
CA PHE A 65 38.61 25.72 -16.02
C PHE A 65 39.53 26.50 -15.05
N LYS A 66 39.02 26.94 -13.89
CA LYS A 66 39.83 27.62 -12.86
C LYS A 66 41.04 26.77 -12.47
N GLY A 67 42.24 27.21 -12.85
CA GLY A 67 43.52 26.57 -12.51
C GLY A 67 43.89 25.33 -13.35
N ALA A 68 43.28 25.12 -14.52
CA ALA A 68 43.50 23.94 -15.37
C ALA A 68 44.02 24.25 -16.80
N ASP A 69 44.47 23.19 -17.47
CA ASP A 69 45.15 23.12 -18.79
C ASP A 69 44.58 24.07 -19.87
N ALA A 70 45.47 24.93 -20.41
CA ALA A 70 45.17 25.90 -21.46
C ALA A 70 44.69 25.24 -22.77
N ALA A 71 45.12 24.00 -23.06
CA ALA A 71 44.69 23.27 -24.25
C ALA A 71 43.22 22.81 -24.14
N ALA A 72 42.82 22.25 -22.99
CA ALA A 72 41.43 21.86 -22.72
C ALA A 72 40.47 23.07 -22.76
N LYS A 73 40.88 24.20 -22.19
CA LYS A 73 40.11 25.45 -22.21
C LYS A 73 39.90 25.98 -23.64
N ARG A 74 40.96 26.00 -24.46
CA ARG A 74 40.86 26.39 -25.89
C ARG A 74 39.96 25.45 -26.68
N SER A 75 40.15 24.14 -26.53
CA SER A 75 39.30 23.14 -27.20
C SER A 75 37.82 23.27 -26.82
N TRP A 76 37.51 23.64 -25.58
CA TRP A 76 36.14 23.89 -25.14
C TRP A 76 35.55 25.16 -25.77
N ILE A 77 36.30 26.26 -25.81
CA ILE A 77 35.90 27.52 -26.47
C ILE A 77 35.63 27.28 -27.96
N ASP A 78 36.52 26.56 -28.66
CA ASP A 78 36.33 26.21 -30.07
C ASP A 78 35.05 25.38 -30.28
N GLY A 79 34.75 24.46 -29.37
CA GLY A 79 33.51 23.70 -29.38
C GLY A 79 32.26 24.58 -29.23
N GLN A 80 32.33 25.64 -28.43
CA GLN A 80 31.23 26.59 -28.25
C GLN A 80 31.03 27.47 -29.49
N LEU A 81 32.10 27.94 -30.12
CA LEU A 81 32.02 28.75 -31.34
C LEU A 81 31.52 27.94 -32.55
N LYS A 82 31.95 26.66 -32.66
CA LYS A 82 31.37 25.73 -33.66
C LYS A 82 29.87 25.51 -33.45
N ALA A 83 29.41 25.42 -32.21
CA ALA A 83 27.98 25.28 -31.92
C ALA A 83 27.19 26.57 -32.25
N TYR A 84 27.78 27.75 -32.02
CA TYR A 84 27.21 29.03 -32.44
C TYR A 84 27.04 29.10 -33.96
N ASP A 85 28.07 28.72 -34.72
CA ASP A 85 28.01 28.64 -36.18
C ASP A 85 26.96 27.63 -36.66
N ALA A 86 26.92 26.45 -36.02
CA ALA A 86 25.93 25.42 -36.34
C ALA A 86 24.49 25.92 -36.15
N ILE A 87 24.20 26.67 -35.06
CA ILE A 87 22.88 27.28 -34.82
C ILE A 87 22.51 28.26 -35.93
N ASN A 88 23.44 29.09 -36.38
CA ASN A 88 23.19 30.09 -37.42
C ASN A 88 23.12 29.50 -38.83
N ALA A 89 23.62 28.28 -39.03
CA ALA A 89 23.50 27.52 -40.26
C ALA A 89 22.21 26.67 -40.34
N ILE A 90 21.38 26.61 -39.28
CA ILE A 90 20.12 25.86 -39.31
C ILE A 90 19.15 26.50 -40.30
N VAL A 91 18.75 25.74 -41.31
CA VAL A 91 17.60 26.06 -42.17
C VAL A 91 16.36 25.42 -41.54
N PRO A 92 15.43 26.20 -40.96
CA PRO A 92 14.29 25.63 -40.26
C PRO A 92 13.29 25.03 -41.24
N ASP A 93 12.88 23.79 -40.99
CA ASP A 93 11.78 23.11 -41.67
C ASP A 93 10.45 23.21 -40.89
N ILE A 94 10.33 24.29 -40.09
CA ILE A 94 9.17 24.70 -39.31
C ILE A 94 8.91 26.19 -39.55
N PRO A 95 7.71 26.73 -39.23
CA PRO A 95 7.42 28.15 -39.45
C PRO A 95 8.44 29.08 -38.81
N ILE A 96 8.88 30.10 -39.55
CA ILE A 96 10.02 30.95 -39.16
C ILE A 96 9.78 31.70 -37.84
N GLN A 97 8.52 32.06 -37.54
CA GLN A 97 8.14 32.68 -36.28
C GLN A 97 8.30 31.72 -35.09
N VAL A 98 7.97 30.43 -35.28
CA VAL A 98 8.14 29.38 -34.25
C VAL A 98 9.62 29.12 -34.02
N PHE A 99 10.41 29.00 -35.10
CA PHE A 99 11.86 28.86 -35.00
C PHE A 99 12.51 30.04 -34.29
N GLY A 100 12.11 31.28 -34.63
CA GLY A 100 12.57 32.49 -33.94
C GLY A 100 12.27 32.46 -32.44
N GLY A 101 11.07 32.02 -32.05
CA GLY A 101 10.69 31.83 -30.64
C GLY A 101 11.54 30.79 -29.91
N ILE A 102 11.78 29.63 -30.55
CA ILE A 102 12.63 28.55 -30.01
C ILE A 102 14.08 29.04 -29.82
N LYS A 103 14.63 29.71 -30.84
CA LYS A 103 16.01 30.23 -30.81
C LYS A 103 16.17 31.26 -29.69
N ASN A 104 15.27 32.24 -29.60
CA ASN A 104 15.31 33.27 -28.57
C ASN A 104 15.17 32.69 -27.16
N GLY A 105 14.24 31.75 -26.95
CA GLY A 105 14.05 31.07 -25.66
C GLY A 105 15.23 30.18 -25.25
N ALA A 106 15.91 29.54 -26.21
CA ALA A 106 17.08 28.73 -25.91
C ALA A 106 18.30 29.59 -25.53
N VAL A 107 18.52 30.70 -26.24
CA VAL A 107 19.61 31.65 -25.99
C VAL A 107 19.44 32.38 -24.66
N SER A 108 18.22 32.83 -24.33
CA SER A 108 17.95 33.53 -23.06
C SER A 108 18.15 32.63 -21.84
N ALA A 109 17.90 31.33 -21.95
CA ALA A 109 18.00 30.38 -20.85
C ALA A 109 19.43 29.87 -20.57
N ASN A 110 20.36 29.96 -21.54
CA ASN A 110 21.70 29.37 -21.42
C ASN A 110 22.76 30.28 -22.08
N SER A 111 22.87 31.52 -21.61
CA SER A 111 23.82 32.48 -22.17
C SER A 111 25.26 31.99 -22.04
N GLY A 112 25.95 31.85 -23.17
CA GLY A 112 27.37 31.47 -23.26
C GLY A 112 27.68 29.97 -23.35
N ASP A 113 26.71 29.07 -23.14
CA ASP A 113 26.86 27.62 -23.43
C ASP A 113 26.09 27.23 -24.70
N TRP A 114 26.68 27.61 -25.83
CA TRP A 114 26.15 27.38 -27.17
C TRP A 114 25.94 25.90 -27.52
N ASN A 115 26.70 24.98 -26.93
CA ASN A 115 26.45 23.54 -27.09
C ASN A 115 25.12 23.10 -26.45
N VAL A 116 24.77 23.66 -25.29
CA VAL A 116 23.46 23.44 -24.65
C VAL A 116 22.35 24.13 -25.44
N VAL A 117 22.58 25.38 -25.89
CA VAL A 117 21.63 26.12 -26.74
C VAL A 117 21.32 25.33 -28.01
N HIS A 118 22.35 24.84 -28.72
CA HIS A 118 22.20 24.11 -29.97
C HIS A 118 21.37 22.83 -29.79
N ARG A 119 21.71 22.02 -28.77
CA ARG A 119 20.94 20.81 -28.44
C ARG A 119 19.48 21.11 -28.09
N ARG A 120 19.23 22.19 -27.34
CA ARG A 120 17.88 22.60 -26.97
C ARG A 120 17.06 23.05 -28.17
N ILE A 121 17.65 23.80 -29.11
CA ILE A 121 16.99 24.23 -30.34
C ILE A 121 16.54 23.01 -31.16
N LEU A 122 17.44 22.06 -31.42
CA LEU A 122 17.12 20.85 -32.17
C LEU A 122 16.02 20.03 -31.49
N ALA A 123 16.10 19.84 -30.17
CA ALA A 123 15.09 19.11 -29.41
C ALA A 123 13.71 19.77 -29.48
N GLN A 124 13.64 21.11 -29.47
CA GLN A 124 12.38 21.85 -29.55
C GLN A 124 11.79 21.86 -30.96
N ILE A 125 12.63 21.86 -32.02
CA ILE A 125 12.18 21.66 -33.41
C ILE A 125 11.55 20.26 -33.56
N ASP A 126 12.22 19.22 -33.05
CA ASP A 126 11.68 17.86 -33.05
C ASP A 126 10.41 17.75 -32.19
N GLY A 127 10.37 18.44 -31.06
CA GLY A 127 9.19 18.56 -30.21
C GLY A 127 7.99 19.16 -30.97
N TYR A 128 8.20 20.23 -31.71
CA TYR A 128 7.17 20.87 -32.53
C TYR A 128 6.61 19.92 -33.59
N LYS A 129 7.49 19.25 -34.35
CA LYS A 129 7.07 18.25 -35.36
C LYS A 129 6.29 17.10 -34.73
N ARG A 130 6.66 16.67 -33.52
CA ARG A 130 5.92 15.66 -32.77
C ARG A 130 4.53 16.15 -32.36
N VAL A 131 4.39 17.41 -31.94
CA VAL A 131 3.07 18.03 -31.66
C VAL A 131 2.20 17.98 -32.91
N GLU A 132 2.71 18.38 -34.08
CA GLU A 132 1.96 18.33 -35.34
C GLU A 132 1.58 16.91 -35.76
N SER A 133 2.52 15.97 -35.64
CA SER A 133 2.29 14.55 -35.93
C SER A 133 1.21 13.94 -35.03
N ILE A 134 1.25 14.26 -33.73
CA ILE A 134 0.20 13.85 -32.78
C ILE A 134 -1.14 14.46 -33.19
N GLY A 135 -1.19 15.74 -33.57
CA GLY A 135 -2.40 16.40 -34.04
C GLY A 135 -3.04 15.72 -35.25
N LYS A 136 -2.24 15.24 -36.21
CA LYS A 136 -2.73 14.47 -37.37
C LYS A 136 -3.33 13.11 -36.98
N SER A 137 -2.86 12.51 -35.89
CA SER A 137 -3.34 11.21 -35.40
C SER A 137 -4.53 11.29 -34.44
N MET A 138 -4.91 12.50 -34.00
CA MET A 138 -5.97 12.73 -33.03
C MET A 138 -7.20 13.35 -33.68
N LYS A 139 -8.38 13.14 -33.07
CA LYS A 139 -9.58 13.91 -33.44
C LYS A 139 -9.33 15.40 -33.23
N ARG A 140 -9.82 16.24 -34.15
CA ARG A 140 -9.61 17.69 -34.14
C ARG A 140 -9.94 18.33 -32.80
N ASP A 141 -11.14 18.08 -32.26
CA ASP A 141 -11.59 18.69 -31.01
C ASP A 141 -10.76 18.22 -29.79
N ALA A 142 -10.33 16.96 -29.79
CA ALA A 142 -9.45 16.43 -28.75
C ALA A 142 -8.05 17.06 -28.81
N PHE A 143 -7.55 17.33 -30.03
CA PHE A 143 -6.29 18.01 -30.23
C PHE A 143 -6.37 19.50 -29.85
N GLU A 144 -7.45 20.20 -30.20
CA GLU A 144 -7.68 21.59 -29.81
C GLU A 144 -7.77 21.72 -28.29
N PHE A 145 -8.53 20.84 -27.63
CA PHE A 145 -8.64 20.79 -26.16
C PHE A 145 -7.29 20.53 -25.49
N SER A 146 -6.57 19.48 -25.90
CA SER A 146 -5.29 19.10 -25.30
C SER A 146 -4.20 20.13 -25.57
N SER A 147 -4.18 20.75 -26.76
CA SER A 147 -3.24 21.81 -27.12
C SER A 147 -3.44 23.06 -26.30
N ARG A 148 -4.70 23.45 -26.01
CA ARG A 148 -5.01 24.59 -25.13
C ARG A 148 -4.38 24.40 -23.75
N ILE A 149 -4.54 23.21 -23.16
CA ILE A 149 -3.99 22.88 -21.84
C ILE A 149 -2.46 22.77 -21.87
N ALA A 150 -1.90 22.04 -22.84
CA ALA A 150 -0.46 21.82 -22.94
C ALA A 150 0.31 23.14 -23.13
N ARG A 151 -0.22 24.07 -23.94
CA ARG A 151 0.37 25.40 -24.13
C ARG A 151 0.30 26.26 -22.87
N ALA A 152 -0.76 26.15 -22.10
CA ALA A 152 -0.91 26.86 -20.83
C ALA A 152 0.08 26.34 -19.77
N LEU A 153 0.30 25.02 -19.70
CA LEU A 153 1.23 24.41 -18.75
C LEU A 153 2.71 24.59 -19.14
N TYR A 154 3.01 24.54 -20.44
CA TYR A 154 4.38 24.54 -20.95
C TYR A 154 4.58 25.56 -22.08
N PRO A 155 4.50 26.88 -21.78
CA PRO A 155 4.69 27.92 -22.81
C PRO A 155 6.06 27.80 -23.48
N GLY A 156 6.07 27.60 -24.80
CA GLY A 156 7.31 27.52 -25.59
C GLY A 156 8.15 26.25 -25.41
N ASP A 157 7.72 25.27 -24.61
CA ASP A 157 8.38 23.96 -24.48
C ASP A 157 7.58 22.87 -25.22
N TYR A 158 7.84 22.74 -26.51
CA TYR A 158 7.19 21.78 -27.39
C TYR A 158 7.52 20.31 -27.05
N VAL A 159 8.66 20.04 -26.42
CA VAL A 159 9.00 18.69 -25.96
C VAL A 159 8.09 18.28 -24.81
N ALA A 160 7.86 19.17 -23.84
CA ALA A 160 6.92 18.94 -22.76
C ALA A 160 5.48 18.89 -23.26
N GLN A 161 5.08 19.80 -24.15
CA GLN A 161 3.75 19.78 -24.78
C GLN A 161 3.48 18.44 -25.48
N ALA A 162 4.40 17.95 -26.31
CA ALA A 162 4.24 16.69 -27.03
C ALA A 162 4.01 15.47 -26.11
N LYS A 163 4.61 15.47 -24.91
CA LYS A 163 4.44 14.38 -23.93
C LYS A 163 3.03 14.35 -23.33
N GLU A 164 2.42 15.51 -23.16
CA GLU A 164 1.12 15.63 -22.46
C GLU A 164 -0.10 15.57 -23.38
N LEU A 165 0.05 15.86 -24.68
CA LEU A 165 -1.07 15.92 -25.62
C LEU A 165 -1.93 14.64 -25.65
N ARG A 166 -1.31 13.46 -25.63
CA ARG A 166 -2.04 12.19 -25.64
C ARG A 166 -2.79 11.94 -24.34
N ASN A 167 -2.24 12.35 -23.20
CA ASN A 167 -2.88 12.20 -21.89
C ASN A 167 -4.17 13.04 -21.87
N TRP A 168 -4.06 14.33 -22.19
CA TRP A 168 -5.21 15.24 -22.22
C TRP A 168 -6.22 14.91 -23.32
N GLY A 169 -5.76 14.43 -24.48
CA GLY A 169 -6.62 13.89 -25.54
C GLY A 169 -7.39 12.65 -25.10
N GLY A 170 -6.74 11.76 -24.35
CA GLY A 170 -7.38 10.61 -23.71
C GLY A 170 -8.47 11.04 -22.72
N LEU A 171 -8.18 12.04 -21.87
CA LEU A 171 -9.17 12.58 -20.94
C LEU A 171 -10.37 13.21 -21.65
N TYR A 172 -10.13 13.98 -22.73
CA TYR A 172 -11.21 14.50 -23.57
C TYR A 172 -12.12 13.37 -24.07
N ASN A 173 -11.52 12.30 -24.61
CA ASN A 173 -12.27 11.15 -25.12
C ASN A 173 -13.09 10.47 -24.00
N SER A 174 -12.51 10.30 -22.81
CA SER A 174 -13.22 9.77 -21.63
C SER A 174 -14.40 10.64 -21.20
N VAL A 175 -14.25 11.96 -21.25
CA VAL A 175 -15.34 12.91 -20.97
C VAL A 175 -16.44 12.76 -22.02
N THR A 176 -16.10 12.75 -23.31
CA THR A 176 -17.09 12.63 -24.40
C THR A 176 -17.79 11.28 -24.48
N SER A 177 -17.15 10.20 -24.04
CA SER A 177 -17.72 8.84 -24.06
C SER A 177 -18.66 8.57 -22.88
N SER A 178 -18.81 9.51 -21.94
CA SER A 178 -19.65 9.37 -20.74
C SER A 178 -21.10 9.81 -20.97
N SER A 179 -21.64 9.63 -22.19
CA SER A 179 -22.99 10.09 -22.57
C SER A 179 -24.13 9.35 -21.85
N ASN A 180 -23.84 8.18 -21.27
CA ASN A 180 -24.77 7.44 -20.41
C ASN A 180 -24.82 7.97 -18.97
N ILE A 181 -23.95 8.92 -18.61
CA ILE A 181 -23.85 9.51 -17.27
C ILE A 181 -24.16 11.01 -17.32
N PHE A 182 -23.63 11.71 -18.33
CA PHE A 182 -23.79 13.15 -18.50
C PHE A 182 -24.56 13.49 -19.77
N SER A 183 -25.40 14.50 -19.69
CA SER A 183 -25.99 15.16 -20.85
C SER A 183 -24.91 15.88 -21.68
N PRO A 184 -25.20 16.22 -22.96
CA PRO A 184 -24.28 16.99 -23.78
C PRO A 184 -23.88 18.34 -23.15
N ALA A 185 -24.84 19.04 -22.52
CA ALA A 185 -24.57 20.32 -21.88
C ALA A 185 -23.66 20.20 -20.65
N GLU A 186 -23.86 19.17 -19.82
CA GLU A 186 -22.98 18.87 -18.69
C GLU A 186 -21.57 18.49 -19.17
N THR A 187 -21.48 17.70 -20.24
CA THR A 187 -20.21 17.30 -20.84
C THR A 187 -19.38 18.50 -21.28
N GLU A 188 -19.99 19.50 -21.93
CA GLU A 188 -19.28 20.74 -22.31
C GLU A 188 -18.84 21.56 -21.11
N ARG A 189 -19.67 21.67 -20.06
CA ARG A 189 -19.29 22.36 -18.82
C ARG A 189 -18.11 21.69 -18.12
N ILE A 190 -18.09 20.36 -18.08
CA ILE A 190 -16.97 19.58 -17.53
C ILE A 190 -15.68 19.86 -18.32
N LYS A 191 -15.73 19.81 -19.66
CA LYS A 191 -14.57 20.12 -20.50
C LYS A 191 -14.04 21.53 -20.22
N GLU A 192 -14.93 22.52 -20.18
CA GLU A 192 -14.52 23.91 -19.99
C GLU A 192 -13.91 24.13 -18.61
N ARG A 193 -14.49 23.54 -17.57
CA ARG A 193 -13.93 23.62 -16.21
C ARG A 193 -12.56 22.94 -16.10
N ILE A 194 -12.36 21.81 -16.77
CA ILE A 194 -11.04 21.16 -16.83
C ILE A 194 -10.02 22.10 -17.47
N ALA A 195 -10.37 22.71 -18.60
CA ALA A 195 -9.45 23.52 -19.37
C ALA A 195 -9.19 24.92 -18.81
N THR A 196 -10.01 25.40 -17.86
CA THR A 196 -9.86 26.72 -17.25
C THR A 196 -9.21 26.67 -15.86
N ASP A 197 -9.53 25.65 -15.06
CA ASP A 197 -9.10 25.62 -13.66
C ASP A 197 -8.42 24.31 -13.26
N ILE A 198 -9.07 23.17 -13.51
CA ILE A 198 -8.62 21.89 -12.93
C ILE A 198 -7.27 21.43 -13.50
N PHE A 199 -6.93 21.82 -14.74
CA PHE A 199 -5.68 21.40 -15.35
C PHE A 199 -4.41 21.88 -14.63
N LYS A 200 -4.51 22.94 -13.82
CA LYS A 200 -3.37 23.56 -13.11
C LYS A 200 -2.67 22.58 -12.16
N ASP A 201 -3.42 21.64 -11.60
CA ASP A 201 -2.90 20.60 -10.70
C ASP A 201 -2.34 19.36 -11.44
N GLY A 202 -2.29 19.42 -12.78
CA GLY A 202 -1.77 18.39 -13.64
C GLY A 202 -2.79 17.29 -14.01
N TYR A 203 -2.39 16.46 -14.99
CA TYR A 203 -3.26 15.44 -15.61
C TYR A 203 -3.90 14.48 -14.59
N SER A 204 -3.10 13.92 -13.69
CA SER A 204 -3.57 12.94 -12.70
C SER A 204 -4.65 13.51 -11.79
N SER A 205 -4.54 14.79 -11.43
CA SER A 205 -5.52 15.49 -10.59
C SER A 205 -6.81 15.73 -11.35
N ALA A 206 -6.73 16.15 -12.62
CA ALA A 206 -7.90 16.32 -13.49
C ALA A 206 -8.63 15.02 -13.79
N ALA A 207 -7.90 13.93 -14.05
CA ALA A 207 -8.50 12.61 -14.26
C ALA A 207 -9.22 12.09 -13.01
N ARG A 208 -8.62 12.28 -11.81
CA ARG A 208 -9.29 11.93 -10.54
C ARG A 208 -10.50 12.80 -10.28
N TRP A 209 -10.40 14.11 -10.52
CA TRP A 209 -11.52 15.03 -10.38
C TRP A 209 -12.68 14.59 -11.26
N PHE A 210 -12.43 14.31 -12.54
CA PHE A 210 -13.46 13.79 -13.45
C PHE A 210 -14.09 12.47 -12.96
N GLY A 211 -13.28 11.53 -12.46
CA GLY A 211 -13.78 10.27 -11.89
C GLY A 211 -14.68 10.47 -10.67
N ARG A 212 -14.41 11.47 -9.82
CA ARG A 212 -15.29 11.83 -8.70
C ARG A 212 -16.60 12.44 -9.18
N GLN A 213 -16.57 13.28 -10.22
CA GLN A 213 -17.77 13.83 -10.84
C GLN A 213 -18.67 12.72 -11.43
N GLN A 214 -18.10 11.70 -12.09
CA GLN A 214 -18.84 10.52 -12.55
C GLN A 214 -19.47 9.73 -11.40
N THR A 215 -18.71 9.51 -10.33
CA THR A 215 -19.19 8.78 -9.15
C THR A 215 -20.32 9.54 -8.46
N ALA A 216 -20.17 10.85 -8.32
CA ALA A 216 -21.16 11.70 -7.68
C ALA A 216 -22.47 11.76 -8.48
N LYS A 217 -22.41 11.91 -9.81
CA LYS A 217 -23.62 11.89 -10.66
C LYS A 217 -24.39 10.57 -10.56
N ARG A 218 -23.68 9.43 -10.54
CA ARG A 218 -24.33 8.11 -10.36
C ARG A 218 -25.00 7.96 -9.01
N ARG A 219 -24.38 8.47 -7.94
CA ARG A 219 -24.98 8.47 -6.59
C ARG A 219 -26.19 9.38 -6.52
N ILE A 220 -26.11 10.59 -7.06
CA ILE A 220 -27.25 11.50 -7.19
C ILE A 220 -28.42 10.79 -7.88
N SER A 221 -28.19 10.16 -9.05
CA SER A 221 -29.24 9.42 -9.74
C SER A 221 -29.83 8.30 -8.87
N SER A 222 -28.98 7.48 -8.24
CA SER A 222 -29.44 6.39 -7.37
C SER A 222 -30.23 6.86 -6.14
N GLU A 223 -29.84 7.98 -5.53
CA GLU A 223 -30.54 8.55 -4.37
C GLU A 223 -31.87 9.16 -4.79
N LEU A 224 -31.95 9.78 -5.96
CA LEU A 224 -33.17 10.38 -6.49
C LEU A 224 -34.17 9.34 -7.02
N ASP A 225 -33.72 8.17 -7.51
CA ASP A 225 -34.61 7.12 -8.02
C ASP A 225 -35.63 6.65 -6.97
N GLY A 226 -35.26 6.65 -5.69
CA GLY A 226 -36.14 6.30 -4.55
C GLY A 226 -36.69 7.51 -3.77
N ALA A 227 -36.30 8.74 -4.12
CA ALA A 227 -36.64 9.92 -3.35
C ALA A 227 -38.06 10.46 -3.64
N GLY A 228 -38.70 11.00 -2.60
CA GLY A 228 -40.00 11.67 -2.70
C GLY A 228 -39.94 12.96 -3.53
N ASN A 229 -41.11 13.43 -4.00
CA ASN A 229 -41.21 14.62 -4.84
C ASN A 229 -40.67 15.89 -4.17
N ALA A 230 -40.74 15.99 -2.84
CA ALA A 230 -40.20 17.11 -2.07
C ALA A 230 -38.66 17.20 -2.16
N VAL A 231 -37.97 16.08 -2.00
CA VAL A 231 -36.50 15.99 -2.15
C VAL A 231 -36.09 16.32 -3.57
N LYS A 232 -36.81 15.81 -4.58
CA LYS A 232 -36.54 16.11 -6.00
C LYS A 232 -36.69 17.60 -6.30
N ALA A 233 -37.73 18.24 -5.76
CA ALA A 233 -37.95 19.68 -5.91
C ALA A 233 -36.85 20.50 -5.21
N ALA A 234 -36.49 20.16 -3.98
CA ALA A 234 -35.41 20.83 -3.24
C ALA A 234 -34.05 20.67 -3.93
N PHE A 235 -33.77 19.49 -4.47
CA PHE A 235 -32.52 19.22 -5.20
C PHE A 235 -32.39 20.03 -6.51
N SER A 236 -33.50 20.36 -7.17
CA SER A 236 -33.48 21.17 -8.40
C SER A 236 -32.83 22.55 -8.22
N GLU A 237 -32.83 23.09 -7.01
CA GLU A 237 -32.17 24.36 -6.70
C GLU A 237 -30.64 24.20 -6.51
N ALA A 238 -30.20 23.05 -5.99
CA ALA A 238 -28.80 22.68 -5.93
C ALA A 238 -28.22 22.43 -7.34
N GLU A 239 -28.99 21.86 -8.26
CA GLU A 239 -28.59 21.68 -9.66
C GLU A 239 -28.34 23.02 -10.37
N LYS A 240 -29.16 24.04 -10.09
CA LYS A 240 -28.98 25.40 -10.62
C LYS A 240 -27.80 26.12 -10.00
N SER A 241 -27.62 25.98 -8.68
CA SER A 241 -26.57 26.67 -7.92
C SER A 241 -25.18 26.13 -8.23
N HIS A 242 -25.07 24.85 -8.58
CA HIS A 242 -23.80 24.16 -8.80
C HIS A 242 -23.80 23.41 -10.15
N PRO A 243 -23.88 24.11 -11.29
CA PRO A 243 -24.02 23.47 -12.58
C PRO A 243 -22.81 22.60 -12.93
N ALA A 244 -23.04 21.31 -13.16
CA ALA A 244 -22.01 20.32 -13.49
C ALA A 244 -20.87 20.21 -12.45
N ASP A 245 -21.17 20.54 -11.18
CA ASP A 245 -20.34 20.20 -10.02
C ASP A 245 -21.07 19.17 -9.16
N PHE A 246 -21.02 17.92 -9.60
CA PHE A 246 -21.78 16.83 -9.01
C PHE A 246 -21.31 16.47 -7.61
N GLU A 247 -20.04 16.72 -7.26
CA GLU A 247 -19.57 16.55 -5.89
C GLU A 247 -20.28 17.50 -4.93
N ARG A 248 -20.40 18.79 -5.31
CA ARG A 248 -21.15 19.77 -4.50
C ARG A 248 -22.65 19.50 -4.50
N GLN A 249 -23.21 19.13 -5.64
CA GLN A 249 -24.63 18.75 -5.71
C GLN A 249 -24.94 17.56 -4.79
N LEU A 250 -24.08 16.54 -4.75
CA LEU A 250 -24.26 15.39 -3.87
C LEU A 250 -24.18 15.77 -2.38
N GLU A 251 -23.29 16.70 -2.02
CA GLU A 251 -23.21 17.22 -0.66
C GLU A 251 -24.52 17.92 -0.24
N GLU A 252 -25.06 18.77 -1.12
CA GLU A 252 -26.34 19.44 -0.89
C GLU A 252 -27.51 18.45 -0.84
N LEU A 253 -27.52 17.43 -1.70
CA LEU A 253 -28.52 16.36 -1.65
C LEU A 253 -28.47 15.61 -0.30
N GLY A 254 -27.29 15.32 0.22
CA GLY A 254 -27.11 14.71 1.53
C GLY A 254 -27.67 15.57 2.67
N LYS A 255 -27.50 16.90 2.60
CA LYS A 255 -28.09 17.84 3.57
C LYS A 255 -29.62 17.86 3.49
N ILE A 256 -30.17 17.83 2.28
CA ILE A 256 -31.64 17.77 2.06
C ILE A 256 -32.21 16.48 2.66
N ILE A 257 -31.61 15.33 2.36
CA ILE A 257 -32.06 14.02 2.85
C ILE A 257 -31.96 13.94 4.38
N GLU A 258 -30.86 14.39 4.97
CA GLU A 258 -30.70 14.38 6.43
C GLU A 258 -31.65 15.37 7.12
N GLY A 259 -31.90 16.54 6.50
CA GLY A 259 -32.90 17.50 6.99
C GLY A 259 -34.32 16.91 7.02
N GLU A 260 -34.72 16.20 5.96
CA GLU A 260 -36.01 15.50 5.91
C GLU A 260 -36.08 14.37 6.94
N ARG A 261 -34.98 13.62 7.13
CA ARG A 261 -34.90 12.58 8.17
C ARG A 261 -35.05 13.17 9.58
N LEU A 262 -34.45 14.32 9.86
CA LEU A 262 -34.56 15.00 11.14
C LEU A 262 -35.97 15.55 11.37
N LEU A 263 -36.62 16.08 10.33
CA LEU A 263 -38.03 16.51 10.38
C LEU A 263 -38.97 15.32 10.62
N ALA A 264 -38.79 14.21 9.90
CA ALA A 264 -39.56 12.98 10.10
C ALA A 264 -39.33 12.37 11.50
N ALA A 265 -38.11 12.48 12.04
CA ALA A 265 -37.81 12.07 13.41
C ALA A 265 -38.47 13.01 14.44
N ALA A 266 -38.56 14.31 14.17
CA ALA A 266 -39.24 15.28 15.02
C ALA A 266 -40.77 15.12 14.97
N GLU A 267 -41.35 14.80 13.82
CA GLU A 267 -42.77 14.46 13.67
C GLU A 267 -43.11 13.15 14.37
N LYS A 268 -42.30 12.09 14.19
CA LYS A 268 -42.44 10.85 14.97
C LYS A 268 -42.31 11.07 16.48
N LYS A 269 -41.50 12.05 16.90
CA LYS A 269 -41.36 12.44 18.31
C LYS A 269 -42.59 13.19 18.82
N ARG A 270 -43.26 14.00 17.99
CA ARG A 270 -44.56 14.63 18.30
C ARG A 270 -45.71 13.62 18.33
N GLU A 271 -45.77 12.68 17.38
CA GLU A 271 -46.76 11.58 17.37
C GLU A 271 -46.56 10.62 18.57
N ALA A 272 -45.31 10.40 19.00
CA ALA A 272 -44.98 9.67 20.22
C ALA A 272 -45.23 10.48 21.52
N GLU A 273 -45.41 11.80 21.44
CA GLU A 273 -45.84 12.64 22.56
C GLU A 273 -47.38 12.67 22.69
N GLU A 274 -48.13 12.54 21.60
CA GLU A 274 -49.60 12.46 21.60
C GLU A 274 -50.14 11.05 21.90
N SER A 275 -49.33 10.00 21.78
CA SER A 275 -49.72 8.61 22.01
C SER A 275 -48.93 7.91 23.14
N LYS A 276 -49.00 8.43 24.37
CA LYS A 276 -48.46 7.70 25.53
C LYS A 276 -49.51 6.97 26.36
N PRO A 277 -49.49 5.62 26.37
CA PRO A 277 -49.49 4.86 27.61
C PRO A 277 -48.12 4.97 28.31
N ARG A 278 -48.13 4.74 29.62
CA ARG A 278 -47.09 5.02 30.64
C ARG A 278 -45.62 4.70 30.28
N PRO A 279 -44.65 5.44 30.86
CA PRO A 279 -43.23 5.14 30.72
C PRO A 279 -42.86 3.82 31.40
N GLN A 280 -42.26 2.90 30.64
CA GLN A 280 -41.60 1.73 31.22
C GLN A 280 -40.40 2.21 32.07
N LYS A 281 -40.26 1.64 33.27
CA LYS A 281 -39.06 1.78 34.10
C LYS A 281 -37.82 1.45 33.25
N PRO A 282 -36.68 2.16 33.43
CA PRO A 282 -35.45 1.79 32.75
C PRO A 282 -35.12 0.33 33.06
N ASP A 283 -34.96 -0.47 32.02
CA ASP A 283 -34.66 -1.89 32.12
C ASP A 283 -33.28 -2.10 32.74
N LYS A 284 -33.25 -2.50 34.02
CA LYS A 284 -32.01 -2.69 34.77
C LYS A 284 -31.08 -3.72 34.13
N SER A 285 -31.60 -4.66 33.35
CA SER A 285 -30.79 -5.70 32.68
C SER A 285 -29.81 -5.12 31.66
N ARG A 286 -30.10 -3.97 31.03
CA ARG A 286 -29.17 -3.31 30.10
C ARG A 286 -27.85 -2.92 30.76
N PHE A 287 -27.83 -2.68 32.07
CA PHE A 287 -26.62 -2.38 32.82
C PHE A 287 -25.79 -3.63 33.15
N SER A 288 -26.27 -4.82 32.83
CA SER A 288 -25.53 -6.08 32.97
C SER A 288 -24.71 -6.44 31.72
N ILE A 289 -24.66 -5.53 30.74
CA ILE A 289 -23.72 -5.58 29.61
C ILE A 289 -22.65 -4.50 29.84
N PHE A 290 -21.40 -4.92 29.80
CA PHE A 290 -20.24 -4.07 30.06
C PHE A 290 -19.48 -3.81 28.77
N THR A 291 -18.91 -2.63 28.66
CA THR A 291 -17.97 -2.28 27.58
C THR A 291 -16.64 -1.87 28.15
N THR A 292 -15.56 -2.27 27.48
CA THR A 292 -14.26 -1.64 27.66
C THR A 292 -13.68 -1.24 26.31
N ARG A 293 -12.89 -0.17 26.29
CA ARG A 293 -12.09 0.14 25.10
C ARG A 293 -10.85 -0.75 25.13
N GLY A 294 -10.76 -1.65 24.15
CA GLY A 294 -9.56 -2.41 23.88
C GLY A 294 -8.40 -1.53 23.42
N LEU A 295 -7.21 -2.11 23.41
CA LEU A 295 -5.95 -1.44 23.07
C LEU A 295 -5.89 -0.88 21.63
N ASP A 296 -6.76 -1.36 20.74
CA ASP A 296 -6.88 -0.95 19.33
C ASP A 296 -7.97 0.13 19.13
N GLY A 297 -8.57 0.63 20.22
CA GLY A 297 -9.68 1.57 20.17
C GLY A 297 -11.03 0.93 19.85
N LYS A 298 -11.10 -0.40 19.64
CA LYS A 298 -12.37 -1.11 19.49
C LYS A 298 -12.99 -1.38 20.85
N ILE A 299 -14.31 -1.36 20.88
CA ILE A 299 -15.07 -1.69 22.10
C ILE A 299 -15.21 -3.21 22.18
N ALA A 300 -14.78 -3.78 23.30
CA ALA A 300 -15.05 -5.17 23.68
C ALA A 300 -16.21 -5.21 24.68
N THR A 301 -16.96 -6.31 24.68
CA THR A 301 -18.12 -6.48 25.56
C THR A 301 -17.96 -7.64 26.51
N ALA A 302 -18.57 -7.51 27.68
CA ALA A 302 -18.86 -8.62 28.56
C ALA A 302 -20.33 -8.61 28.96
N VAL A 303 -20.86 -9.75 29.38
CA VAL A 303 -22.23 -9.86 29.87
C VAL A 303 -22.25 -10.65 31.17
N LEU A 304 -22.97 -10.11 32.16
CA LEU A 304 -23.34 -10.85 33.35
C LEU A 304 -24.51 -11.78 33.00
N ALA A 305 -24.25 -13.07 33.09
CA ALA A 305 -25.17 -14.13 32.70
C ALA A 305 -25.39 -15.14 33.83
N LYS A 306 -26.52 -15.83 33.79
CA LYS A 306 -26.84 -16.95 34.66
C LYS A 306 -26.78 -18.24 33.84
N MET A 307 -25.78 -19.06 34.11
CA MET A 307 -25.56 -20.37 33.47
C MET A 307 -25.75 -21.48 34.50
N ASN A 308 -26.65 -22.43 34.23
CA ASN A 308 -26.93 -23.55 35.14
C ASN A 308 -27.19 -23.09 36.59
N GLY A 309 -27.93 -22.00 36.75
CA GLY A 309 -28.24 -21.41 38.05
C GLY A 309 -27.14 -20.57 38.70
N LYS A 310 -25.93 -20.51 38.13
CA LYS A 310 -24.79 -19.74 38.66
C LYS A 310 -24.56 -18.45 37.88
N GLU A 311 -24.25 -17.39 38.59
CA GLU A 311 -23.93 -16.08 38.01
C GLU A 311 -22.47 -16.06 37.58
N VAL A 312 -22.24 -15.66 36.33
CA VAL A 312 -20.94 -15.62 35.68
C VAL A 312 -20.86 -14.42 34.75
N VAL A 313 -19.67 -13.92 34.47
CA VAL A 313 -19.45 -12.92 33.43
C VAL A 313 -18.76 -13.58 32.25
N LEU A 314 -19.40 -13.52 31.08
CA LEU A 314 -18.84 -14.05 29.83
C LEU A 314 -18.22 -12.92 29.03
N CYS A 315 -16.97 -13.11 28.60
CA CYS A 315 -16.23 -12.07 27.89
C CYS A 315 -15.17 -12.64 26.94
N SER A 316 -14.69 -11.81 26.02
CA SER A 316 -13.56 -12.12 25.15
C SER A 316 -12.23 -11.70 25.76
N LYS A 317 -11.13 -12.13 25.14
CA LYS A 317 -9.77 -11.76 25.60
C LYS A 317 -9.53 -10.25 25.58
N GLU A 318 -10.15 -9.53 24.63
CA GLU A 318 -10.03 -8.07 24.51
C GLU A 318 -10.65 -7.35 25.70
N PHE A 319 -11.66 -7.97 26.34
CA PHE A 319 -12.30 -7.43 27.53
C PHE A 319 -11.52 -7.76 28.81
N PHE A 320 -11.08 -9.01 28.97
CA PHE A 320 -10.52 -9.53 30.23
C PHE A 320 -9.18 -8.89 30.66
N GLY A 321 -8.33 -8.49 29.71
CA GLY A 321 -7.06 -7.81 30.03
C GLY A 321 -5.94 -8.71 30.58
N GLY A 322 -6.25 -9.88 31.16
CA GLY A 322 -5.27 -10.92 31.51
C GLY A 322 -4.89 -11.03 32.99
N GLU A 323 -5.55 -10.30 33.89
CA GLU A 323 -5.22 -10.28 35.32
C GLU A 323 -6.38 -10.81 36.16
N VAL A 324 -6.07 -11.55 37.23
CA VAL A 324 -7.01 -12.00 38.26
C VAL A 324 -6.42 -11.65 39.63
N PRO A 325 -7.16 -11.03 40.56
CA PRO A 325 -8.56 -10.62 40.44
C PRO A 325 -8.76 -9.45 39.47
N CYS A 326 -9.90 -9.44 38.76
CA CYS A 326 -10.30 -8.31 37.91
C CYS A 326 -11.58 -7.66 38.43
N THR A 327 -11.72 -6.35 38.23
CA THR A 327 -12.92 -5.59 38.58
C THR A 327 -13.60 -5.10 37.32
N ILE A 328 -14.90 -5.34 37.22
CA ILE A 328 -15.74 -4.98 36.09
C ILE A 328 -16.86 -4.09 36.60
N GLY A 329 -17.04 -2.90 36.04
CA GLY A 329 -18.05 -1.98 36.54
C GLY A 329 -18.58 -1.02 35.50
N ASN A 330 -19.67 -0.37 35.86
CA ASN A 330 -20.25 0.76 35.14
C ASN A 330 -20.89 1.73 36.15
N SER A 331 -21.72 2.66 35.67
CA SER A 331 -22.39 3.65 36.53
C SER A 331 -23.28 3.05 37.63
N MET A 332 -23.63 1.76 37.56
CA MET A 332 -24.49 1.08 38.53
C MET A 332 -23.70 0.34 39.63
N GLY A 333 -22.38 0.21 39.50
CA GLY A 333 -21.53 -0.44 40.49
C GLY A 333 -20.37 -1.24 39.88
N GLU A 334 -19.67 -1.97 40.74
CA GLU A 334 -18.50 -2.78 40.40
C GLU A 334 -18.69 -4.23 40.85
N ILE A 335 -18.17 -5.16 40.05
CA ILE A 335 -18.18 -6.61 40.26
C ILE A 335 -16.72 -7.06 40.28
N LYS A 336 -16.28 -7.59 41.43
CA LYS A 336 -14.96 -8.19 41.57
C LYS A 336 -15.04 -9.67 41.20
N CYS A 337 -14.12 -10.14 40.37
CA CYS A 337 -14.00 -11.54 40.00
C CYS A 337 -12.61 -12.05 40.38
N SER A 338 -12.53 -12.94 41.38
CA SER A 338 -11.26 -13.52 41.83
C SER A 338 -10.92 -14.86 41.15
N ARG A 339 -11.80 -15.38 40.28
CA ARG A 339 -11.58 -16.62 39.54
C ARG A 339 -11.98 -16.46 38.08
N ALA A 340 -11.20 -17.08 37.20
CA ALA A 340 -11.45 -17.11 35.77
C ALA A 340 -11.32 -18.53 35.23
N PHE A 341 -12.13 -18.85 34.24
CA PHE A 341 -12.11 -20.09 33.48
C PHE A 341 -12.09 -19.74 31.99
N ILE A 342 -11.58 -20.65 31.18
CA ILE A 342 -11.56 -20.52 29.73
C ILE A 342 -12.19 -21.75 29.10
N SER A 343 -12.97 -21.54 28.04
CA SER A 343 -13.51 -22.66 27.28
C SER A 343 -12.37 -23.39 26.57
N ARG A 344 -12.46 -24.73 26.41
CA ARG A 344 -11.52 -25.52 25.60
C ARG A 344 -11.79 -25.40 24.09
N ASP A 345 -13.05 -25.15 23.75
CA ASP A 345 -13.56 -25.17 22.38
C ASP A 345 -13.70 -23.79 21.76
N TYR A 346 -13.93 -22.77 22.60
CA TYR A 346 -14.27 -21.42 22.14
C TYR A 346 -13.30 -20.38 22.71
N PRO A 347 -13.02 -19.28 21.99
CA PRO A 347 -12.23 -18.15 22.49
C PRO A 347 -13.06 -17.30 23.48
N LEU A 348 -13.58 -17.94 24.52
CA LEU A 348 -14.50 -17.38 25.50
C LEU A 348 -13.94 -17.57 26.92
N ILE A 349 -13.98 -16.50 27.70
CA ILE A 349 -13.54 -16.46 29.10
C ILE A 349 -14.79 -16.33 29.98
N MET A 350 -14.83 -17.10 31.05
CA MET A 350 -15.85 -17.05 32.09
C MET A 350 -15.21 -16.57 33.38
N LEU A 351 -15.63 -15.40 33.84
CA LEU A 351 -15.22 -14.83 35.11
C LEU A 351 -16.29 -15.13 36.15
N VAL A 352 -15.86 -15.51 37.35
CA VAL A 352 -16.78 -15.82 38.43
C VAL A 352 -16.81 -14.63 39.39
N PRO A 353 -17.94 -13.90 39.48
CA PRO A 353 -18.15 -12.86 40.47
C PRO A 353 -17.94 -13.40 41.88
N ASP A 354 -17.26 -12.63 42.72
CA ASP A 354 -17.18 -12.89 44.17
C ASP A 354 -18.54 -12.60 44.82
N SER A 355 -19.21 -11.54 44.34
CA SER A 355 -20.60 -11.20 44.62
C SER A 355 -21.18 -10.34 43.48
N VAL A 356 -22.49 -10.40 43.29
CA VAL A 356 -23.21 -9.56 42.32
C VAL A 356 -24.03 -8.52 43.09
N PRO A 357 -23.79 -7.22 42.86
CA PRO A 357 -24.61 -6.16 43.47
C PRO A 357 -26.07 -6.20 43.00
N ASP A 358 -27.01 -5.85 43.89
CA ASP A 358 -28.48 -5.77 43.61
C ASP A 358 -28.85 -4.80 42.47
N SER A 359 -27.92 -3.93 42.08
CA SER A 359 -28.08 -3.00 40.98
C SER A 359 -28.01 -3.68 39.60
N PHE A 360 -27.48 -4.91 39.53
CA PHE A 360 -27.34 -5.69 38.30
C PHE A 360 -28.37 -6.84 38.24
N VAL A 361 -28.83 -7.15 37.02
CA VAL A 361 -29.75 -8.26 36.77
C VAL A 361 -29.13 -9.18 35.71
N PRO A 362 -28.62 -10.37 36.10
CA PRO A 362 -28.01 -11.31 35.17
C PRO A 362 -29.00 -11.75 34.08
N TYR A 363 -28.49 -11.90 32.86
CA TYR A 363 -29.26 -12.48 31.75
C TYR A 363 -29.26 -14.01 31.84
N GLU A 364 -30.41 -14.65 31.67
CA GLU A 364 -30.44 -16.12 31.55
C GLU A 364 -29.85 -16.56 30.20
N VAL A 365 -29.11 -17.66 30.20
CA VAL A 365 -28.65 -18.30 28.97
C VAL A 365 -29.73 -19.25 28.46
N VAL A 366 -29.91 -19.36 27.13
CA VAL A 366 -30.87 -20.30 26.55
C VAL A 366 -30.53 -21.75 26.89
N GLU A 367 -31.56 -22.53 27.14
CA GLU A 367 -31.46 -23.97 27.37
C GLU A 367 -31.69 -24.75 26.06
N PRO A 368 -31.26 -26.02 25.95
CA PRO A 368 -31.52 -26.84 24.76
C PRO A 368 -33.00 -26.92 24.37
N SER A 369 -33.91 -26.84 25.34
CA SER A 369 -35.37 -26.82 25.12
C SER A 369 -35.87 -25.54 24.46
N ASP A 370 -35.14 -24.43 24.59
CA ASP A 370 -35.52 -23.13 24.03
C ASP A 370 -35.16 -23.04 22.53
N MET A 371 -34.16 -23.81 22.08
CA MET A 371 -33.58 -23.72 20.72
C MET A 371 -34.59 -23.88 19.57
N PRO A 372 -35.58 -24.80 19.60
CA PRO A 372 -36.57 -24.90 18.53
C PRO A 372 -37.37 -23.61 18.30
N SER A 373 -37.59 -22.80 19.35
CA SER A 373 -38.31 -21.52 19.26
C SER A 373 -37.45 -20.37 18.73
N VAL A 374 -36.13 -20.55 18.70
CA VAL A 374 -35.14 -19.54 18.27
C VAL A 374 -34.86 -19.62 16.76
N ILE A 375 -34.97 -20.81 16.16
CA ILE A 375 -34.70 -21.00 14.72
C ILE A 375 -35.76 -20.28 13.88
N GLY A 376 -35.32 -19.50 12.89
CA GLY A 376 -36.19 -18.71 12.01
C GLY A 376 -36.74 -17.42 12.63
N LYS A 377 -36.58 -17.23 13.94
CA LYS A 377 -37.00 -16.03 14.67
C LYS A 377 -36.02 -14.87 14.48
N THR A 378 -36.55 -13.64 14.46
CA THR A 378 -35.73 -12.42 14.50
C THR A 378 -35.27 -12.18 15.95
N LEU A 379 -33.97 -12.29 16.18
CA LEU A 379 -33.27 -12.05 17.43
C LEU A 379 -32.67 -10.63 17.45
N SER A 380 -32.29 -10.17 18.65
CA SER A 380 -31.64 -8.88 18.87
C SER A 380 -30.14 -9.07 19.13
N MET A 381 -29.30 -8.56 18.24
CA MET A 381 -27.85 -8.53 18.42
C MET A 381 -27.41 -7.16 18.95
N ILE A 382 -26.85 -7.17 20.15
CA ILE A 382 -26.23 -6.01 20.78
C ILE A 382 -24.75 -6.00 20.36
N ALA A 383 -24.42 -5.08 19.46
CA ALA A 383 -23.09 -4.92 18.91
C ALA A 383 -22.44 -3.62 19.39
N PRO A 384 -21.13 -3.58 19.64
CA PRO A 384 -20.45 -2.33 19.96
C PRO A 384 -20.50 -1.33 18.81
N ALA A 385 -20.90 -0.09 19.08
CA ALA A 385 -20.96 0.98 18.10
C ALA A 385 -20.55 2.33 18.71
N GLY A 386 -19.51 2.95 18.16
CA GLY A 386 -19.04 4.27 18.60
C GLY A 386 -18.55 4.28 20.05
N ALA A 387 -19.31 4.90 20.96
CA ALA A 387 -19.05 4.94 22.40
C ALA A 387 -20.04 4.11 23.24
N GLY A 388 -20.92 3.33 22.60
CA GLY A 388 -21.96 2.53 23.25
C GLY A 388 -22.30 1.28 22.44
N PHE A 389 -23.60 1.00 22.30
CA PHE A 389 -24.09 -0.18 21.58
C PHE A 389 -25.06 0.20 20.47
N ALA A 390 -25.07 -0.60 19.41
CA ALA A 390 -26.13 -0.65 18.41
C ALA A 390 -26.90 -1.96 18.55
N GLU A 391 -28.21 -1.90 18.36
CA GLU A 391 -29.08 -3.06 18.33
C GLU A 391 -29.40 -3.40 16.88
N ILE A 392 -29.14 -4.64 16.48
CA ILE A 392 -29.23 -5.12 15.10
C ILE A 392 -30.10 -6.38 15.08
N GLY A 393 -31.12 -6.41 14.22
CA GLY A 393 -31.95 -7.61 14.05
C GLY A 393 -31.20 -8.71 13.29
N VAL A 394 -31.10 -9.91 13.87
CA VAL A 394 -30.46 -11.08 13.24
C VAL A 394 -31.38 -12.29 13.24
N ARG A 395 -31.30 -13.15 12.22
CA ARG A 395 -32.13 -14.36 12.14
C ARG A 395 -31.26 -15.60 12.03
N VAL A 396 -31.56 -16.60 12.87
CA VAL A 396 -30.88 -17.91 12.81
C VAL A 396 -31.54 -18.76 11.73
N PHE A 397 -30.74 -19.22 10.77
CA PHE A 397 -31.14 -20.15 9.72
C PHE A 397 -31.04 -21.60 10.18
N SER A 398 -29.93 -21.97 10.83
CA SER A 398 -29.69 -23.33 11.31
C SER A 398 -28.72 -23.33 12.49
N GLU A 399 -28.64 -24.46 13.18
CA GLU A 399 -27.59 -24.74 14.17
C GLU A 399 -26.67 -25.86 13.69
N ASP A 400 -25.39 -25.75 14.01
CA ASP A 400 -24.37 -26.80 13.92
C ASP A 400 -24.02 -27.26 15.35
N GLN A 401 -23.14 -28.26 15.50
CA GLN A 401 -22.69 -28.76 16.80
C GLN A 401 -22.11 -27.64 17.69
N LYS A 402 -21.41 -26.68 17.08
CA LYS A 402 -20.67 -25.62 17.79
C LYS A 402 -21.20 -24.20 17.56
N TYR A 403 -21.83 -23.95 16.41
CA TYR A 403 -22.14 -22.59 15.96
C TYR A 403 -23.60 -22.44 15.52
N LEU A 404 -24.10 -21.22 15.59
CA LEU A 404 -25.34 -20.82 14.94
C LEU A 404 -25.03 -20.20 13.59
N ASN A 405 -25.79 -20.60 12.57
CA ASN A 405 -25.69 -20.04 11.23
C ASN A 405 -26.80 -19.01 11.05
N LEU A 406 -26.42 -17.75 10.81
CA LEU A 406 -27.38 -16.68 10.53
C LEU A 406 -27.77 -16.64 9.05
N THR A 407 -28.94 -16.07 8.75
CA THR A 407 -29.35 -15.80 7.37
C THR A 407 -28.45 -14.74 6.73
N SER A 408 -28.11 -14.89 5.45
CA SER A 408 -27.14 -14.02 4.76
C SER A 408 -27.55 -12.54 4.67
N ASP A 409 -28.85 -12.26 4.73
CA ASP A 409 -29.41 -10.90 4.72
C ASP A 409 -29.25 -10.17 6.06
N THR A 410 -29.11 -10.92 7.17
CA THR A 410 -28.96 -10.37 8.52
C THR A 410 -27.58 -10.62 9.15
N ALA A 411 -26.78 -11.51 8.56
CA ALA A 411 -25.42 -11.78 9.01
C ALA A 411 -24.54 -10.53 8.93
N PRO A 412 -23.70 -10.25 9.94
CA PRO A 412 -22.75 -9.14 9.89
C PRO A 412 -21.86 -9.22 8.65
N LYS A 413 -21.78 -8.12 7.91
CA LYS A 413 -20.90 -8.04 6.75
C LYS A 413 -19.48 -7.74 7.20
N ILE A 414 -18.55 -8.49 6.62
CA ILE A 414 -17.13 -8.24 6.73
C ILE A 414 -16.71 -7.57 5.43
N THR A 415 -16.39 -6.29 5.52
CA THR A 415 -15.90 -5.51 4.39
C THR A 415 -14.38 -5.47 4.45
N LYS A 416 -13.74 -6.09 3.47
CA LYS A 416 -12.31 -6.01 3.26
C LYS A 416 -12.02 -4.82 2.35
N SER A 417 -11.46 -3.75 2.90
CA SER A 417 -10.93 -2.65 2.11
C SER A 417 -9.43 -2.82 1.95
N SER A 418 -8.96 -2.68 0.73
CA SER A 418 -7.54 -2.68 0.42
C SER A 418 -7.16 -1.32 -0.15
N ASP A 419 -6.14 -0.71 0.45
CA ASP A 419 -5.55 0.53 -0.02
C ASP A 419 -4.11 0.25 -0.49
N ILE A 420 -3.70 0.92 -1.55
CA ILE A 420 -2.36 0.81 -2.13
C ILE A 420 -1.73 2.19 -2.12
N LYS A 421 -0.84 2.43 -1.16
CA LYS A 421 -0.11 3.68 -1.04
C LYS A 421 1.30 3.51 -1.58
N ARG A 422 1.69 4.34 -2.54
CA ARG A 422 3.06 4.42 -3.04
C ARG A 422 3.96 5.02 -1.94
N LEU A 423 5.04 4.31 -1.59
CA LEU A 423 5.97 4.74 -0.53
C LEU A 423 7.17 5.52 -1.07
N ASP A 424 7.47 5.41 -2.36
CA ASP A 424 8.61 6.05 -2.97
C ASP A 424 8.24 6.89 -4.20
N ARG A 425 9.18 7.74 -4.64
CA ARG A 425 8.97 8.61 -5.81
C ARG A 425 9.08 7.85 -7.13
N ARG A 426 9.80 6.72 -7.16
CA ARG A 426 10.03 5.90 -8.35
C ARG A 426 8.88 4.93 -8.64
N GLY A 427 8.07 4.60 -7.63
CA GLY A 427 6.99 3.62 -7.77
C GLY A 427 7.47 2.19 -7.68
N ASP A 428 8.63 1.97 -7.04
CA ASP A 428 9.18 0.65 -6.81
C ASP A 428 8.69 0.06 -5.48
N LYS A 429 8.09 0.88 -4.59
CA LYS A 429 7.61 0.46 -3.26
C LYS A 429 6.14 0.80 -3.05
N PHE A 430 5.36 -0.21 -2.70
CA PHE A 430 3.94 -0.08 -2.39
C PHE A 430 3.62 -0.60 -1.00
N LEU A 431 2.87 0.19 -0.24
CA LEU A 431 2.19 -0.22 0.98
C LEU A 431 0.78 -0.66 0.59
N PHE A 432 0.51 -1.94 0.70
CA PHE A 432 -0.84 -2.47 0.62
C PHE A 432 -1.38 -2.59 2.05
N SER A 433 -2.30 -1.72 2.43
CA SER A 433 -3.02 -1.86 3.69
C SER A 433 -4.31 -2.61 3.39
N THR A 434 -4.53 -3.76 4.04
CA THR A 434 -5.86 -4.37 4.08
C THR A 434 -6.45 -4.10 5.44
N LYS A 435 -7.52 -3.32 5.45
CA LYS A 435 -8.34 -3.10 6.62
C LYS A 435 -9.58 -3.96 6.49
N ILE A 436 -9.77 -4.85 7.45
CA ILE A 436 -11.02 -5.60 7.54
C ILE A 436 -11.94 -4.87 8.50
N THR A 437 -12.95 -4.22 7.95
CA THR A 437 -14.02 -3.56 8.68
C THR A 437 -15.16 -4.55 8.88
N VAL A 438 -15.75 -4.56 10.07
CA VAL A 438 -16.91 -5.40 10.38
C VAL A 438 -18.04 -4.46 10.81
N ASP A 439 -19.21 -4.61 10.21
CA ASP A 439 -20.35 -3.72 10.43
C ASP A 439 -20.96 -3.89 11.84
N ALA A 440 -20.80 -5.08 12.43
CA ALA A 440 -21.16 -5.40 13.80
C ALA A 440 -20.07 -6.31 14.41
N GLY A 441 -19.42 -5.86 15.49
CA GLY A 441 -18.15 -6.41 15.97
C GLY A 441 -18.19 -7.90 16.34
N GLY A 442 -17.02 -8.57 16.28
CA GLY A 442 -16.80 -9.93 16.77
C GLY A 442 -16.78 -10.05 18.30
N ASN A 443 -17.55 -9.21 18.99
CA ASN A 443 -17.81 -9.20 20.43
C ASN A 443 -19.28 -8.77 20.61
N SER A 444 -20.19 -9.37 19.86
CA SER A 444 -21.62 -9.02 19.92
C SER A 444 -22.38 -10.07 20.72
N ILE A 445 -23.42 -9.67 21.42
CA ILE A 445 -24.28 -10.56 22.21
C ILE A 445 -25.63 -10.66 21.51
N VAL A 446 -26.12 -11.87 21.28
CA VAL A 446 -27.41 -12.13 20.65
C VAL A 446 -28.41 -12.58 21.71
N LEU A 447 -29.52 -11.86 21.80
CA LEU A 447 -30.62 -12.08 22.73
C LEU A 447 -31.88 -12.47 21.97
N ASP A 448 -32.68 -13.34 22.57
CA ASP A 448 -34.08 -13.51 22.19
C ASP A 448 -34.90 -12.32 22.72
N PRO A 449 -35.56 -11.51 21.88
CA PRO A 449 -36.32 -10.35 22.35
C PRO A 449 -37.48 -10.68 23.29
N ASP A 450 -38.08 -11.87 23.17
CA ASP A 450 -39.26 -12.23 23.96
C ASP A 450 -38.88 -12.71 25.36
N THR A 451 -37.91 -13.62 25.44
CA THR A 451 -37.44 -14.20 26.71
C THR A 451 -36.30 -13.42 27.34
N ARG A 452 -35.64 -12.56 26.56
CA ARG A 452 -34.40 -11.83 26.90
C ARG A 452 -33.23 -12.75 27.22
N LYS A 453 -33.30 -14.04 26.88
CA LYS A 453 -32.21 -14.97 27.11
C LYS A 453 -31.07 -14.76 26.12
N ILE A 454 -29.83 -14.97 26.56
CA ILE A 454 -28.64 -14.97 25.69
C ILE A 454 -28.66 -16.25 24.87
N VAL A 455 -28.77 -16.06 23.55
CA VAL A 455 -28.77 -17.13 22.54
C VAL A 455 -27.36 -17.42 22.05
N SER A 456 -26.56 -16.37 21.85
CA SER A 456 -25.22 -16.49 21.27
C SER A 456 -24.31 -15.32 21.64
N MET A 457 -23.01 -15.57 21.55
CA MET A 457 -21.98 -14.55 21.52
C MET A 457 -21.22 -14.71 20.21
N ALA A 458 -21.10 -13.60 19.49
CA ALA A 458 -20.38 -13.51 18.25
C ALA A 458 -18.89 -13.32 18.54
N PHE A 459 -18.05 -14.13 17.92
CA PHE A 459 -16.60 -13.96 17.91
C PHE A 459 -16.08 -13.94 16.49
N ARG A 460 -14.92 -13.32 16.30
CA ARG A 460 -14.26 -13.33 15.01
C ARG A 460 -13.39 -14.58 14.90
N LYS A 461 -13.60 -15.37 13.85
CA LYS A 461 -12.72 -16.47 13.46
C LYS A 461 -11.89 -16.08 12.25
N TYR A 462 -10.61 -16.39 12.28
CA TYR A 462 -9.70 -16.19 11.16
C TYR A 462 -9.59 -17.51 10.39
N ASN A 463 -9.94 -17.50 9.10
CA ASN A 463 -9.74 -18.67 8.27
C ASN A 463 -8.26 -18.70 7.85
N PRO A 464 -7.56 -19.84 7.96
CA PRO A 464 -6.19 -19.95 7.51
C PRO A 464 -6.12 -19.66 6.00
N GLY A 465 -5.65 -18.47 5.65
CA GLY A 465 -5.54 -18.03 4.26
C GLY A 465 -4.33 -18.65 3.58
N VAL A 466 -4.56 -19.35 2.47
CA VAL A 466 -3.51 -19.83 1.57
C VAL A 466 -2.82 -18.64 0.92
N LEU A 467 -1.50 -18.54 1.07
CA LEU A 467 -0.68 -17.61 0.31
C LEU A 467 -0.48 -18.19 -1.11
N SER A 468 -1.44 -17.98 -2.01
CA SER A 468 -1.24 -18.18 -3.44
C SER A 468 -0.29 -17.09 -3.95
N TRP A 469 0.95 -17.45 -4.28
CA TRP A 469 1.88 -16.51 -4.90
C TRP A 469 2.41 -17.04 -6.22
N THR A 470 1.84 -16.46 -7.28
CA THR A 470 2.54 -16.32 -8.55
C THR A 470 3.52 -15.13 -8.47
N GLY A 471 4.62 -15.34 -7.74
CA GLY A 471 5.93 -14.78 -8.11
C GLY A 471 6.38 -13.38 -7.65
N LYS A 472 6.00 -12.86 -6.48
CA LYS A 472 6.69 -11.73 -5.80
C LYS A 472 6.62 -11.88 -4.27
N THR A 473 7.13 -10.94 -3.48
CA THR A 473 7.26 -11.06 -2.02
C THR A 473 6.49 -9.99 -1.26
N GLY A 474 5.86 -10.38 -0.13
CA GLY A 474 5.03 -9.49 0.69
C GLY A 474 5.39 -9.59 2.18
N SER A 475 5.51 -8.43 2.84
CA SER A 475 5.74 -8.30 4.30
C SER A 475 4.44 -8.43 5.10
N ILE A 476 4.50 -8.77 6.38
CA ILE A 476 3.51 -8.35 7.39
C ILE A 476 4.23 -7.31 8.25
N VAL A 477 3.59 -6.20 8.61
CA VAL A 477 4.21 -5.16 9.45
C VAL A 477 3.56 -5.19 10.84
N GLY A 478 4.31 -5.66 11.83
CA GLY A 478 4.06 -5.44 13.25
C GLY A 478 5.32 -4.92 13.92
N GLY A 479 5.25 -3.72 14.53
CA GLY A 479 6.40 -3.12 15.20
C GLY A 479 6.55 -3.57 16.66
N GLU A 480 7.75 -3.41 17.20
CA GLU A 480 8.15 -3.75 18.59
C GLU A 480 7.33 -3.02 19.68
N LYS A 481 6.69 -1.89 19.35
CA LYS A 481 5.83 -1.10 20.25
C LYS A 481 4.36 -1.09 19.82
N MET A 482 4.01 -1.78 18.75
CA MET A 482 2.60 -1.92 18.36
C MET A 482 1.95 -3.01 19.20
N ALA A 483 0.65 -2.85 19.51
CA ALA A 483 -0.18 -3.98 19.89
C ALA A 483 0.03 -5.10 18.85
N ILE A 484 0.07 -6.37 19.29
CA ILE A 484 0.17 -7.54 18.40
C ILE A 484 -0.71 -7.26 17.19
N PRO A 485 -0.18 -7.23 15.95
CA PRO A 485 -0.99 -6.90 14.78
C PRO A 485 -2.15 -7.86 14.76
N ASP A 486 -3.33 -7.35 15.08
CA ASP A 486 -4.53 -8.11 14.89
C ASP A 486 -4.64 -8.36 13.38
N VAL A 487 -5.20 -9.50 12.98
CA VAL A 487 -5.46 -9.79 11.57
C VAL A 487 -6.46 -8.78 10.97
N ASN A 488 -7.03 -7.87 11.79
CA ASN A 488 -7.91 -6.79 11.37
C ASN A 488 -7.15 -5.68 10.63
N THR A 489 -5.84 -5.52 10.93
CA THR A 489 -4.95 -4.53 10.32
C THR A 489 -3.79 -5.25 9.65
N PHE A 490 -4.05 -5.78 8.45
CA PHE A 490 -3.04 -6.52 7.69
C PHE A 490 -2.28 -5.55 6.78
N ILE A 491 -1.06 -5.17 7.17
CA ILE A 491 -0.24 -4.26 6.38
C ILE A 491 0.85 -5.06 5.65
N ARG A 492 0.77 -5.08 4.31
CA ARG A 492 1.80 -5.63 3.43
C ARG A 492 2.61 -4.52 2.77
N GLN A 493 3.92 -4.71 2.72
CA GLN A 493 4.81 -3.89 1.89
C GLN A 493 5.36 -4.77 0.78
N PHE A 494 5.31 -4.25 -0.45
CA PHE A 494 5.76 -4.92 -1.68
C PHE A 494 6.82 -4.07 -2.37
N ASP A 495 7.82 -4.76 -2.93
CA ASP A 495 8.75 -4.19 -3.89
C ASP A 495 8.31 -4.62 -5.32
N GLY A 496 7.90 -3.66 -6.15
CA GLY A 496 7.46 -3.85 -7.54
C GLY A 496 5.94 -3.98 -7.79
N ALA A 497 5.54 -4.22 -9.05
CA ALA A 497 4.13 -4.32 -9.46
C ALA A 497 3.38 -5.44 -8.72
N THR A 498 2.30 -5.09 -8.02
CA THR A 498 1.50 -5.95 -7.16
C THR A 498 0.30 -6.54 -7.90
N LYS A 499 0.12 -7.87 -7.85
CA LYS A 499 -1.20 -8.48 -8.03
C LYS A 499 -1.91 -8.47 -6.67
N PHE A 500 -3.25 -8.46 -6.67
CA PHE A 500 -4.05 -8.38 -5.45
C PHE A 500 -3.57 -9.41 -4.42
N ALA A 501 -3.20 -8.90 -3.25
CA ALA A 501 -2.69 -9.70 -2.17
C ALA A 501 -3.85 -10.22 -1.33
N GLU A 502 -4.03 -11.53 -1.28
CA GLU A 502 -5.07 -12.12 -0.45
C GLU A 502 -4.63 -12.11 1.01
N SER A 503 -5.17 -11.19 1.82
CA SER A 503 -5.20 -11.36 3.27
C SER A 503 -6.07 -12.58 3.61
N PRO A 504 -5.80 -13.28 4.73
CA PRO A 504 -6.68 -14.35 5.19
C PRO A 504 -8.12 -13.84 5.28
N ASP A 505 -9.05 -14.66 4.83
CA ASP A 505 -10.46 -14.38 5.06
C ASP A 505 -10.77 -14.55 6.54
N SER A 506 -11.68 -13.74 7.05
CA SER A 506 -12.19 -13.89 8.40
C SER A 506 -13.71 -13.99 8.34
N SER A 507 -14.29 -14.68 9.31
CA SER A 507 -15.74 -14.80 9.47
C SER A 507 -16.13 -14.36 10.88
N ILE A 508 -17.37 -13.90 11.04
CA ILE A 508 -17.98 -13.79 12.36
C ILE A 508 -18.72 -15.09 12.60
N GLN A 509 -18.37 -15.77 13.69
CA GLN A 509 -19.00 -17.00 14.13
C GLN A 509 -19.82 -16.75 15.39
N PHE A 510 -20.96 -17.41 15.49
CA PHE A 510 -21.91 -17.24 16.58
C PHE A 510 -21.87 -18.50 17.43
N ILE A 511 -21.33 -18.42 18.65
CA ILE A 511 -21.23 -19.57 19.55
C ILE A 511 -22.64 -19.99 19.95
N ARG A 512 -22.93 -21.28 19.84
CA ARG A 512 -24.15 -21.85 20.40
C ARG A 512 -24.00 -21.93 21.92
N MET A 513 -24.78 -21.15 22.67
CA MET A 513 -24.65 -21.09 24.13
C MET A 513 -24.99 -22.40 24.85
N THR A 514 -25.86 -23.22 24.26
CA THR A 514 -26.19 -24.56 24.79
C THR A 514 -25.04 -25.57 24.66
N ALA A 515 -24.00 -25.25 23.88
CA ALA A 515 -22.83 -26.12 23.67
C ALA A 515 -21.65 -25.80 24.59
N LEU A 516 -21.84 -24.96 25.62
CA LEU A 516 -20.80 -24.56 26.56
C LEU A 516 -20.60 -25.60 27.68
N GLY A 517 -19.90 -26.70 27.40
CA GLY A 517 -19.63 -27.77 28.38
C GLY A 517 -18.24 -27.73 29.01
N ASP A 518 -17.20 -27.49 28.20
CA ASP A 518 -15.82 -27.76 28.59
C ASP A 518 -15.07 -26.50 29.03
N TRP A 519 -14.93 -26.35 30.35
CA TRP A 519 -14.23 -25.24 31.00
C TRP A 519 -13.00 -25.72 31.76
N ILE A 520 -11.90 -24.96 31.67
CA ILE A 520 -10.69 -25.18 32.47
C ILE A 520 -10.34 -23.91 33.25
N PRO A 521 -9.76 -24.04 34.46
CA PRO A 521 -9.25 -22.89 35.19
C PRO A 521 -8.26 -22.10 34.32
N LEU A 522 -8.46 -20.78 34.22
CA LEU A 522 -7.55 -19.91 33.51
C LEU A 522 -6.39 -19.57 34.44
N ASP A 523 -5.21 -20.08 34.12
CA ASP A 523 -3.96 -19.68 34.77
C ASP A 523 -3.39 -18.42 34.09
N PRO A 524 -3.32 -17.27 34.79
CA PRO A 524 -2.80 -16.02 34.24
C PRO A 524 -1.33 -16.10 33.82
N GLU A 525 -0.50 -16.86 34.53
CA GLU A 525 0.92 -17.02 34.19
C GLU A 525 1.07 -17.81 32.89
N VAL A 526 0.29 -18.87 32.72
CA VAL A 526 0.26 -19.64 31.47
C VAL A 526 -0.24 -18.78 30.31
N ALA A 527 -1.30 -18.00 30.51
CA ALA A 527 -1.83 -17.10 29.50
C ALA A 527 -0.81 -16.01 29.11
N ALA A 528 -0.09 -15.43 30.07
CA ALA A 528 0.97 -14.44 29.84
C ALA A 528 2.17 -15.05 29.10
N ARG A 529 2.56 -16.28 29.46
CA ARG A 529 3.61 -17.03 28.76
C ARG A 529 3.21 -17.31 27.31
N GLN A 530 2.02 -17.83 27.07
CA GLN A 530 1.50 -18.09 25.71
C GLN A 530 1.45 -16.81 24.87
N LYS A 531 0.98 -15.69 25.45
CA LYS A 531 1.01 -14.37 24.79
C LYS A 531 2.44 -13.97 24.38
N THR A 532 3.41 -14.21 25.26
CA THR A 532 4.82 -13.91 25.00
C THR A 532 5.40 -14.82 23.92
N GLU A 533 5.06 -16.11 23.93
CA GLU A 533 5.45 -17.08 22.90
C GLU A 533 4.88 -16.72 21.54
N LEU A 534 3.58 -16.41 21.45
CA LEU A 534 2.94 -15.95 20.22
C LEU A 534 3.60 -14.69 19.66
N ARG A 535 3.92 -13.73 20.54
CA ARG A 535 4.64 -12.51 20.17
C ARG A 535 6.02 -12.82 19.61
N ARG A 536 6.79 -13.64 20.31
CA ARG A 536 8.12 -14.08 19.85
C ARG A 536 8.04 -14.74 18.48
N PHE A 537 7.07 -15.63 18.28
CA PHE A 537 6.89 -16.32 17.00
C PHE A 537 6.54 -15.35 15.86
N THR A 538 5.72 -14.34 16.16
CA THR A 538 5.37 -13.24 15.24
C THR A 538 6.60 -12.41 14.86
N ASP A 539 7.41 -12.01 15.84
CA ASP A 539 8.64 -11.25 15.62
C ASP A 539 9.66 -12.06 14.80
N ASP A 540 9.81 -13.35 15.11
CA ASP A 540 10.66 -14.27 14.36
C ASP A 540 10.19 -14.42 12.91
N ASN A 541 8.88 -14.52 12.68
CA ASN A 541 8.33 -14.53 11.32
C ASN A 541 8.64 -13.24 10.57
N ASN A 542 8.58 -12.08 11.23
CA ASN A 542 8.96 -10.80 10.62
C ASN A 542 10.43 -10.76 10.23
N ASP A 543 11.33 -11.30 11.06
CA ASP A 543 12.76 -11.44 10.75
C ASP A 543 12.99 -12.32 9.52
N PHE A 544 12.32 -13.48 9.45
CA PHE A 544 12.39 -14.36 8.28
C PHE A 544 11.83 -13.69 7.02
N LEU A 545 10.74 -12.92 7.13
CA LEU A 545 10.19 -12.16 6.01
C LEU A 545 11.18 -11.15 5.43
N MET A 546 12.10 -10.60 6.22
CA MET A 546 13.12 -9.66 5.73
C MET A 546 14.08 -10.30 4.72
N PHE A 547 14.36 -11.61 4.85
CA PHE A 547 15.14 -12.38 3.88
C PHE A 547 14.51 -12.29 2.49
N PHE A 548 13.17 -12.39 2.43
CA PHE A 548 12.41 -12.42 1.19
C PHE A 548 12.04 -11.01 0.68
N LYS A 549 11.86 -10.04 1.58
CA LYS A 549 11.37 -8.67 1.30
C LYS A 549 12.45 -7.76 0.73
N ARG A 550 13.38 -7.32 1.58
CA ARG A 550 14.48 -6.44 1.15
C ARG A 550 15.54 -7.22 0.40
N ASN A 551 15.67 -8.50 0.74
CA ASN A 551 16.60 -9.42 0.10
C ASN A 551 18.01 -8.81 0.03
N LEU A 552 18.43 -8.14 1.11
CA LEU A 552 19.77 -7.57 1.27
C LEU A 552 20.53 -8.41 2.27
N TYR A 553 21.70 -8.88 1.87
CA TYR A 553 22.57 -9.63 2.74
C TYR A 553 23.05 -8.78 3.93
N GLY A 554 23.30 -7.49 3.70
CA GLY A 554 23.61 -6.53 4.77
C GLY A 554 22.53 -6.43 5.86
N ASP A 555 21.25 -6.58 5.50
CA ASP A 555 20.16 -6.60 6.48
C ASP A 555 20.09 -7.93 7.22
N MET A 556 20.47 -9.03 6.57
CA MET A 556 20.58 -10.34 7.23
C MET A 556 21.66 -10.33 8.31
N LEU A 557 22.81 -9.68 8.05
CA LEU A 557 23.88 -9.50 9.04
C LEU A 557 23.43 -8.71 10.28
N ARG A 558 22.44 -7.83 10.14
CA ARG A 558 21.88 -7.00 11.22
C ARG A 558 20.66 -7.62 11.90
N SER A 559 20.08 -8.65 11.31
CA SER A 559 18.95 -9.36 11.91
C SER A 559 19.40 -10.00 13.21
N ARG A 560 18.60 -9.83 14.26
CA ARG A 560 18.86 -10.45 15.57
C ARG A 560 19.04 -11.96 15.44
N ARG A 561 18.28 -12.57 14.53
CA ARG A 561 18.20 -14.02 14.39
C ARG A 561 18.97 -14.57 13.20
N LEU A 562 18.84 -13.93 12.04
CA LEU A 562 19.55 -14.36 10.83
C LEU A 562 21.01 -13.91 10.80
N GLY A 563 21.41 -12.97 11.66
CA GLY A 563 22.76 -12.41 11.71
C GLY A 563 23.84 -13.46 11.93
N GLN A 564 23.66 -14.38 12.87
CA GLN A 564 24.63 -15.46 13.11
C GLN A 564 24.77 -16.39 11.90
N ILE A 565 23.65 -16.72 11.24
CA ILE A 565 23.66 -17.57 10.05
C ILE A 565 24.35 -16.83 8.91
N ALA A 566 23.99 -15.56 8.69
CA ALA A 566 24.60 -14.72 7.68
C ALA A 566 26.10 -14.58 7.91
N GLU A 567 26.57 -14.27 9.12
CA GLU A 567 27.98 -14.05 9.43
C GLU A 567 28.86 -15.27 9.06
N ARG A 568 28.35 -16.50 9.21
CA ARG A 568 29.08 -17.73 8.79
C ARG A 568 29.46 -17.72 7.30
N TYR A 569 28.67 -17.06 6.47
CA TYR A 569 28.91 -16.98 5.02
C TYR A 569 29.49 -15.64 4.57
N ARG A 570 29.78 -14.72 5.50
CA ARG A 570 30.21 -13.35 5.16
C ARG A 570 31.45 -13.35 4.29
N ARG A 571 32.49 -14.07 4.72
CA ARG A 571 33.74 -14.17 3.96
C ARG A 571 33.50 -14.71 2.55
N ALA A 572 32.69 -15.77 2.44
CA ALA A 572 32.33 -16.39 1.17
C ALA A 572 31.60 -15.40 0.24
N PHE A 573 30.69 -14.57 0.78
CA PHE A 573 29.86 -13.65 -0.01
C PHE A 573 30.41 -12.23 -0.19
N THR A 574 31.41 -11.79 0.58
CA THR A 574 31.95 -10.44 0.46
C THR A 574 33.44 -10.36 0.09
N SER A 575 34.24 -11.39 0.39
CA SER A 575 35.71 -11.22 0.42
C SER A 575 36.49 -12.30 -0.34
N GLU A 576 35.95 -13.50 -0.47
CA GLU A 576 36.64 -14.64 -1.09
C GLU A 576 36.36 -14.72 -2.59
N ARG A 577 37.40 -14.82 -3.43
CA ARG A 577 37.24 -15.11 -4.86
C ARG A 577 36.81 -16.56 -5.04
N MET A 578 35.68 -16.79 -5.69
CA MET A 578 35.17 -18.14 -5.94
C MET A 578 34.52 -18.21 -7.31
N ASP A 579 34.55 -19.38 -7.95
CA ASP A 579 33.84 -19.61 -9.19
C ASP A 579 32.32 -19.70 -8.95
N ARG A 580 31.53 -19.56 -10.02
CA ARG A 580 30.06 -19.54 -9.94
C ARG A 580 29.48 -20.78 -9.27
N ILE A 581 30.05 -21.96 -9.54
CA ILE A 581 29.55 -23.22 -8.98
C ILE A 581 29.78 -23.26 -7.46
N SER A 582 30.96 -22.82 -6.99
CA SER A 582 31.25 -22.72 -5.55
C SER A 582 30.39 -21.66 -4.87
N TYR A 583 30.14 -20.52 -5.53
CA TYR A 583 29.24 -19.49 -5.04
C TYR A 583 27.82 -20.02 -4.86
N GLU A 584 27.25 -20.65 -5.89
CA GLU A 584 25.91 -21.24 -5.84
C GLU A 584 25.82 -22.33 -4.75
N ARG A 585 26.87 -23.13 -4.59
CA ARG A 585 26.95 -24.14 -3.52
C ARG A 585 26.92 -23.50 -2.13
N ASN A 586 27.68 -22.43 -1.90
CA ASN A 586 27.68 -21.71 -0.63
C ASN A 586 26.34 -21.02 -0.37
N TYR A 587 25.72 -20.44 -1.39
CA TYR A 587 24.38 -19.83 -1.26
C TYR A 587 23.31 -20.86 -0.94
N LYS A 588 23.36 -22.06 -1.56
CA LYS A 588 22.47 -23.17 -1.21
C LYS A 588 22.64 -23.62 0.24
N LYS A 589 23.88 -23.72 0.74
CA LYS A 589 24.14 -24.03 2.16
C LYS A 589 23.58 -22.96 3.10
N TYR A 590 23.74 -21.69 2.74
CA TYR A 590 23.17 -20.58 3.49
C TYR A 590 21.62 -20.64 3.55
N MET A 591 20.96 -20.91 2.43
CA MET A 591 19.51 -21.13 2.40
C MET A 591 19.08 -22.35 3.23
N LEU A 592 19.82 -23.46 3.16
CA LEU A 592 19.56 -24.63 4.00
C LEU A 592 19.63 -24.29 5.48
N ASP A 593 20.63 -23.52 5.92
CA ASP A 593 20.74 -23.11 7.32
C ASP A 593 19.57 -22.23 7.77
N ILE A 594 19.09 -21.33 6.91
CA ILE A 594 17.88 -20.53 7.18
C ILE A 594 16.65 -21.44 7.27
N MET A 595 16.50 -22.39 6.35
CA MET A 595 15.41 -23.36 6.40
C MET A 595 15.44 -24.22 7.66
N TYR A 596 16.62 -24.67 8.09
CA TYR A 596 16.78 -25.41 9.35
C TYR A 596 16.39 -24.54 10.55
N ALA A 597 16.71 -23.24 10.53
CA ALA A 597 16.28 -22.32 11.58
C ALA A 597 14.76 -22.15 11.64
N MET A 598 14.08 -22.08 10.48
CA MET A 598 12.61 -22.07 10.40
C MET A 598 12.01 -23.39 10.90
N ARG A 599 12.54 -24.52 10.41
CA ARG A 599 12.05 -25.87 10.74
C ARG A 599 12.21 -26.22 12.21
N ARG A 600 13.32 -25.82 12.84
CA ARG A 600 13.61 -26.10 14.27
C ARG A 600 12.47 -25.61 15.16
N GLU A 601 11.93 -24.43 14.89
CA GLU A 601 10.85 -23.88 15.69
C GLU A 601 9.47 -24.36 15.27
N ILE A 602 9.22 -24.62 13.98
CA ILE A 602 7.99 -25.32 13.56
C ILE A 602 7.90 -26.69 14.27
N SER A 603 9.03 -27.37 14.46
CA SER A 603 9.07 -28.68 15.13
C SER A 603 8.75 -28.58 16.62
N GLN A 604 8.92 -27.41 17.24
CA GLN A 604 8.51 -27.17 18.64
C GLN A 604 7.00 -26.96 18.76
N TYR A 605 6.34 -26.51 17.70
CA TYR A 605 4.91 -26.22 17.65
C TYR A 605 4.29 -26.81 16.36
N PRO A 606 4.07 -28.13 16.29
CA PRO A 606 3.49 -28.76 15.11
C PRO A 606 2.07 -28.24 14.80
N ASN A 607 1.33 -27.91 15.86
CA ASN A 607 0.01 -27.30 15.89
C ASN A 607 -0.10 -26.31 17.06
N ALA A 608 -1.25 -25.65 17.19
CA ALA A 608 -1.53 -24.69 18.26
C ALA A 608 -2.39 -25.29 19.40
N ASP A 609 -2.57 -26.61 19.46
CA ASP A 609 -3.50 -27.24 20.42
C ASP A 609 -3.08 -27.00 21.88
N SER A 610 -1.78 -26.80 22.12
CA SER A 610 -1.23 -26.46 23.44
C SER A 610 -1.55 -25.03 23.90
N PHE A 611 -2.09 -24.18 23.02
CA PHE A 611 -2.51 -22.82 23.34
C PHE A 611 -3.97 -22.79 23.77
N TYR A 612 -4.28 -21.87 24.67
CA TYR A 612 -5.67 -21.56 24.99
C TYR A 612 -6.39 -21.06 23.72
N PRO A 613 -7.70 -21.35 23.55
CA PRO A 613 -8.44 -20.94 22.35
C PRO A 613 -8.38 -19.45 22.03
N ILE A 614 -8.21 -18.59 23.05
CA ILE A 614 -8.01 -17.15 22.86
C ILE A 614 -6.73 -16.76 22.10
N TYR A 615 -5.75 -17.66 21.97
CA TYR A 615 -4.50 -17.45 21.23
C TYR A 615 -4.25 -18.51 20.14
N ARG A 616 -5.09 -19.56 20.09
CA ARG A 616 -4.91 -20.73 19.23
C ARG A 616 -4.92 -20.32 17.76
N ASP A 617 -5.97 -19.64 17.33
CA ASP A 617 -6.16 -19.23 15.93
C ASP A 617 -5.02 -18.33 15.45
N GLU A 618 -4.55 -17.38 16.27
CA GLU A 618 -3.39 -16.56 15.92
C GLU A 618 -2.10 -17.38 15.80
N MET A 619 -1.89 -18.36 16.68
CA MET A 619 -0.71 -19.21 16.62
C MET A 619 -0.75 -20.14 15.40
N GLU A 620 -1.91 -20.74 15.09
CA GLU A 620 -2.10 -21.56 13.87
C GLU A 620 -1.74 -20.77 12.62
N TYR A 621 -2.19 -19.52 12.55
CA TYR A 621 -1.86 -18.61 11.47
C TYR A 621 -0.35 -18.41 11.35
N GLN A 622 0.34 -18.11 12.46
CA GLN A 622 1.77 -17.87 12.44
C GLN A 622 2.56 -19.13 12.02
N ILE A 623 2.13 -20.32 12.48
CA ILE A 623 2.71 -21.60 12.07
C ILE A 623 2.53 -21.82 10.56
N ALA A 624 1.33 -21.57 10.03
CA ALA A 624 1.04 -21.73 8.60
C ALA A 624 1.89 -20.79 7.73
N LEU A 625 2.05 -19.52 8.15
CA LEU A 625 2.92 -18.55 7.48
C LEU A 625 4.37 -19.04 7.42
N ARG A 626 4.88 -19.58 8.53
CA ARG A 626 6.26 -20.11 8.58
C ARG A 626 6.45 -21.33 7.70
N LYS A 627 5.46 -22.25 7.67
CA LYS A 627 5.48 -23.42 6.77
C LYS A 627 5.55 -22.98 5.32
N ALA A 628 4.74 -21.98 4.92
CA ALA A 628 4.78 -21.44 3.56
C ALA A 628 6.15 -20.85 3.17
N MET A 629 6.80 -20.08 4.08
CA MET A 629 8.15 -19.56 3.84
C MET A 629 9.20 -20.67 3.69
N HIS A 630 9.10 -21.71 4.52
CA HIS A 630 9.98 -22.88 4.47
C HIS A 630 9.81 -23.64 3.14
N ASP A 631 8.57 -23.93 2.75
CA ASP A 631 8.26 -24.73 1.56
C ASP A 631 8.71 -24.05 0.27
N TYR A 632 8.62 -22.71 0.22
CA TYR A 632 9.18 -21.92 -0.88
C TYR A 632 10.70 -22.11 -1.03
N LEU A 633 11.45 -22.00 0.07
CA LEU A 633 12.90 -22.23 0.01
C LEU A 633 13.23 -23.69 -0.34
N ALA A 634 12.42 -24.64 0.14
CA ALA A 634 12.56 -26.05 -0.21
C ALA A 634 12.42 -26.28 -1.72
N GLU A 635 11.43 -25.64 -2.34
CA GLU A 635 11.20 -25.70 -3.78
C GLU A 635 12.36 -25.08 -4.57
N VAL A 636 12.86 -23.92 -4.15
CA VAL A 636 14.02 -23.26 -4.79
C VAL A 636 15.27 -24.14 -4.74
N ILE A 637 15.52 -24.79 -3.60
CA ILE A 637 16.66 -25.71 -3.45
C ILE A 637 16.49 -26.94 -4.34
N LYS A 638 15.28 -27.49 -4.43
CA LYS A 638 14.95 -28.64 -5.28
C LYS A 638 15.13 -28.31 -6.77
N ASN A 639 14.67 -27.15 -7.20
CA ASN A 639 14.79 -26.68 -8.59
C ASN A 639 16.23 -26.28 -8.94
N GLY A 640 17.05 -25.97 -7.93
CA GLY A 640 18.47 -25.71 -8.07
C GLY A 640 18.82 -24.33 -8.63
N ASP A 641 17.83 -23.56 -9.07
CA ASP A 641 17.97 -22.18 -9.55
C ASP A 641 17.79 -21.18 -8.42
N ILE A 642 18.89 -20.53 -8.03
CA ILE A 642 18.91 -19.55 -6.94
C ILE A 642 18.62 -18.11 -7.40
N THR A 643 18.52 -17.85 -8.72
CA THR A 643 18.49 -16.49 -9.30
C THR A 643 17.40 -15.60 -8.71
N ASN A 644 16.24 -16.19 -8.38
CA ASN A 644 15.10 -15.48 -7.81
C ASN A 644 15.24 -15.19 -6.30
N VAL A 645 16.25 -15.78 -5.64
CA VAL A 645 16.45 -15.70 -4.18
C VAL A 645 17.82 -15.14 -3.81
N VAL A 646 18.75 -14.96 -4.76
CA VAL A 646 20.03 -14.27 -4.49
C VAL A 646 19.77 -12.84 -4.02
N HIS A 647 20.41 -12.47 -2.91
CA HIS A 647 20.35 -11.13 -2.35
C HIS A 647 20.77 -10.06 -3.36
N LEU A 648 20.03 -8.95 -3.39
CA LEU A 648 20.17 -7.88 -4.37
C LEU A 648 21.58 -7.26 -4.36
N ASP A 649 22.11 -7.00 -3.15
CA ASP A 649 23.46 -6.50 -2.92
C ASP A 649 24.57 -7.52 -3.25
N LEU A 650 24.21 -8.78 -3.47
CA LEU A 650 25.12 -9.82 -3.92
C LEU A 650 24.99 -10.17 -5.41
N ARG A 651 24.00 -9.63 -6.14
CA ARG A 651 23.75 -9.99 -7.56
C ARG A 651 24.88 -9.62 -8.52
N ALA A 652 25.54 -8.48 -8.29
CA ALA A 652 26.70 -8.09 -9.09
C ALA A 652 27.83 -9.13 -8.96
N ARG A 653 28.05 -9.62 -7.74
CA ARG A 653 29.03 -10.66 -7.43
C ARG A 653 28.60 -12.04 -7.93
N TYR A 654 27.31 -12.35 -7.92
CA TYR A 654 26.81 -13.57 -8.55
C TYR A 654 27.00 -13.56 -10.09
N SER A 655 26.91 -12.38 -10.72
CA SER A 655 27.10 -12.22 -12.17
C SER A 655 28.57 -12.29 -12.58
N ASP A 656 29.48 -11.82 -11.72
CA ASP A 656 30.94 -11.96 -11.89
C ASP A 656 31.62 -12.38 -10.55
N PRO A 657 31.62 -13.69 -10.22
CA PRO A 657 32.11 -14.21 -8.93
C PRO A 657 33.61 -14.08 -8.69
N MET A 658 34.38 -13.83 -9.76
CA MET A 658 35.84 -13.80 -9.73
C MET A 658 36.40 -12.40 -9.45
N SER A 659 35.58 -11.34 -9.51
CA SER A 659 35.98 -9.98 -9.14
C SER A 659 35.80 -9.72 -7.64
N ILE A 660 36.77 -9.01 -7.04
CA ILE A 660 36.65 -8.47 -5.68
C ILE A 660 36.14 -7.04 -5.85
N PRO A 661 35.03 -6.63 -5.21
CA PRO A 661 34.57 -5.25 -5.27
C PRO A 661 35.62 -4.32 -4.65
N GLU A 662 36.18 -3.40 -5.44
CA GLU A 662 37.00 -2.30 -4.92
C GLU A 662 36.09 -1.27 -4.26
N GLY A 663 36.02 -1.33 -2.94
CA GLY A 663 35.31 -0.31 -2.14
C GLY A 663 33.79 -0.40 -2.19
N GLN A 664 33.18 -0.20 -1.02
CA GLN A 664 31.73 -0.10 -0.78
C GLN A 664 30.94 -1.42 -0.71
N LEU A 665 31.19 -2.18 0.35
CA LEU A 665 30.10 -2.57 1.26
C LEU A 665 30.10 -1.63 2.46
N THR A 666 30.21 -0.31 2.23
CA THR A 666 29.64 0.62 3.19
C THR A 666 28.16 0.32 3.19
N PRO A 667 27.56 0.05 4.35
CA PRO A 667 26.12 -0.11 4.39
C PRO A 667 25.56 1.14 3.76
N MET A 668 24.80 1.00 2.66
CA MET A 668 23.97 2.10 2.21
C MET A 668 23.28 2.64 3.47
N GLN A 669 23.47 3.92 3.75
CA GLN A 669 22.55 4.66 4.61
C GLN A 669 21.18 4.74 3.89
N ALA A 670 20.63 3.59 3.51
CA ALA A 670 19.20 3.42 3.43
C ALA A 670 18.81 3.20 4.89
N GLY A 671 18.16 4.22 5.46
CA GLY A 671 17.78 4.29 6.86
C GLY A 671 17.50 2.90 7.42
N GLY A 672 18.38 2.49 8.35
CA GLY A 672 17.96 1.51 9.33
C GLY A 672 16.62 1.98 9.87
N SER A 673 15.66 1.07 9.94
CA SER A 673 14.50 1.31 10.78
C SER A 673 15.04 1.44 12.21
N ILE A 674 15.47 2.64 12.57
CA ILE A 674 15.41 3.10 13.94
C ILE A 674 13.93 2.98 14.27
N GLY A 675 13.59 2.12 15.21
CA GLY A 675 12.25 2.11 15.75
C GLY A 675 11.88 3.53 16.16
N GLY A 676 10.86 4.12 15.52
CA GLY A 676 10.38 5.44 15.89
C GLY A 676 9.70 6.21 14.77
N GLY A 677 8.36 6.18 14.78
CA GLY A 677 7.46 7.28 14.41
C GLY A 677 7.50 7.82 12.97
N PHE A 678 6.67 7.25 12.09
CA PHE A 678 5.47 7.89 11.50
C PHE A 678 4.88 6.99 10.39
#